data_AF-A0A6L9ESX2-F1
#
_entry.id   AF-A0A6L9ESX2-F1
#
_cell.length_a   1.000
_cell.length_b   1.000
_cell.length_c   1.000
_cell.angle_alpha   90.00
_cell.angle_beta   90.00
_cell.angle_gamma   90.00
#
_symmetry.space_group_name_H-M   'P 1'
#
loop_
_entity.id
_entity.type
_entity.pdbx_description
1 polymer ?
#
loop_
_entity_poly.entity_id
_entity_poly.type
_entity_poly.pdbx_seq_one_letter_code
_entity_poly.pdbx_strand_id
1 'polypeptide(L)'
;MVIVIKKSLKKPLLYFYITIIIATIIGCLYSMKINSKNNKIDEVLLITSETIKSDLYDHNKKSINRELYDYISKEEINKMIIEFQNHNSLNKAYLLKACVNIADNQYDEAKDNLNKSLRSVNPFTSIKLKTYAGTFLSKIYLANDDFFNASEVVRYCLANINSKNYNNYYKEIWMLMDTISDKESGQNKIILWGTDILESHKNLSNEAKLYFILELKELYIKHGNYAKASEYAIKGCYLAYDLNDNYSLSRCMINLGRILREIENRDRAVELIKDALKLPIEDKSHEAYRDVYAYINLGEIYLESGNYEEAKKTVENISSYKGYFTEEEFKNIEIRRILILAEKNFYENNLNEGKKLLDKADELIKENKNYISSDIYLNFNLLHGTYLKQTKNYKEAIELYNEILQWCVDKNDIYNQRKIMKKIMNVAINIKDYKLEEEYILKLADLINNTEDIIYSDFSYYVLETVKSEISIEREKHKNKFIFKVLSLTLVCSLIIFVISYTKIKKLRVQNQKDGLTKSYNRFYFNELYERFISEDTNFSIMMIDIDNFKSLNDTYGHQFGDTVLINVCNTISKIIDKDSKLCRYGGEEFVVVSSNKSRQELEEISEKIRVEVEKSAFQQNVKVTLSIGVAMSCDNKEDTLNVADKNLYTAKTTGKNKVVFEN
;
A
#
# COMPACT_ATOMS: atom_id res chain seq x y z
N MET A 1 -17.13 33.12 9.16
CA MET A 1 -17.56 32.64 10.50
C MET A 1 -17.48 33.69 11.61
N VAL A 2 -16.62 34.73 11.50
CA VAL A 2 -16.43 35.77 12.55
C VAL A 2 -17.59 36.79 12.67
N ILE A 3 -18.46 36.90 11.65
CA ILE A 3 -19.52 37.92 11.63
C ILE A 3 -20.80 37.51 12.41
N VAL A 4 -20.98 36.21 12.73
CA VAL A 4 -22.22 35.70 13.37
C VAL A 4 -22.16 35.68 14.90
N ILE A 5 -20.98 35.87 15.52
CA ILE A 5 -20.76 35.66 16.97
C ILE A 5 -21.09 36.92 17.82
N LYS A 6 -21.44 38.05 17.20
CA LYS A 6 -21.52 39.35 17.88
C LYS A 6 -22.78 39.58 18.74
N LYS A 7 -23.75 38.66 18.78
CA LYS A 7 -25.08 38.92 19.39
C LYS A 7 -25.53 38.03 20.57
N SER A 8 -24.73 37.10 21.11
CA SER A 8 -25.20 36.27 22.23
C SER A 8 -24.19 35.85 23.32
N LEU A 9 -22.94 36.32 23.29
CA LEU A 9 -21.95 35.95 24.32
C LEU A 9 -21.77 37.07 25.36
N LYS A 10 -22.00 36.76 26.64
CA LYS A 10 -21.61 37.62 27.77
C LYS A 10 -20.13 38.00 27.62
N LYS A 11 -19.80 39.29 27.79
CA LYS A 11 -18.45 39.87 27.60
C LYS A 11 -17.27 38.97 28.04
N PRO A 12 -17.31 38.24 29.18
CA PRO A 12 -16.21 37.37 29.59
C PRO A 12 -15.93 36.18 28.66
N LEU A 13 -16.97 35.57 28.07
CA LEU A 13 -16.80 34.45 27.12
C LEU A 13 -16.19 34.92 25.80
N LEU A 14 -16.53 36.13 25.36
CA LEU A 14 -15.95 36.71 24.15
C LEU A 14 -14.43 36.93 24.33
N TYR A 15 -14.00 37.43 25.49
CA TYR A 15 -12.57 37.56 25.80
C TYR A 15 -11.86 36.21 25.82
N PHE A 16 -12.46 35.17 26.43
CA PHE A 16 -11.88 33.83 26.46
C PHE A 16 -11.66 33.24 25.06
N TYR A 17 -12.64 33.35 24.17
CA TYR A 17 -12.51 32.90 22.78
C TYR A 17 -11.50 33.72 21.98
N ILE A 18 -11.43 35.04 22.20
CA ILE A 18 -10.41 35.89 21.57
C ILE A 18 -9.01 35.46 22.01
N THR A 19 -8.79 35.14 23.30
CA THR A 19 -7.48 34.68 23.80
C THR A 19 -7.07 33.34 23.18
N ILE A 20 -8.00 32.39 23.04
CA ILE A 20 -7.73 31.10 22.38
C ILE A 20 -7.39 31.30 20.90
N ILE A 21 -8.15 32.14 20.19
CA ILE A 21 -7.90 32.43 18.77
C ILE A 21 -6.53 33.11 18.61
N ILE A 22 -6.19 34.08 19.46
CA ILE A 22 -4.87 34.75 19.44
C ILE A 22 -3.76 33.74 19.76
N ALA A 23 -3.91 32.89 20.76
CA ALA A 23 -2.92 31.85 21.08
C ALA A 23 -2.74 30.84 19.93
N THR A 24 -3.83 30.49 19.23
CA THR A 24 -3.80 29.58 18.08
C THR A 24 -3.14 30.26 16.87
N ILE A 25 -3.46 31.53 16.59
CA ILE A 25 -2.81 32.31 15.52
C ILE A 25 -1.33 32.51 15.82
N ILE A 26 -0.96 32.84 17.06
CA ILE A 26 0.45 32.94 17.49
C ILE A 26 1.13 31.57 17.33
N GLY A 27 0.48 30.47 17.72
CA GLY A 27 1.00 29.11 17.52
C GLY A 27 1.20 28.75 16.04
N CYS A 28 0.25 29.10 15.16
CA CYS A 28 0.36 28.91 13.72
C CYS A 28 1.42 29.80 13.08
N LEU A 29 1.54 31.07 13.48
CA LEU A 29 2.59 31.98 13.01
C LEU A 29 3.97 31.52 13.50
N TYR A 30 4.05 30.99 14.72
CA TYR A 30 5.27 30.41 15.28
C TYR A 30 5.65 29.12 14.56
N SER A 31 4.70 28.25 14.23
CA SER A 31 4.95 27.02 13.45
C SER A 31 5.34 27.33 12.00
N MET A 32 4.70 28.33 11.36
CA MET A 32 5.07 28.81 10.03
C MET A 32 6.48 29.40 10.01
N LYS A 33 6.86 30.18 11.04
CA LYS A 33 8.21 30.75 11.18
C LYS A 33 9.28 29.69 11.50
N ILE A 34 8.92 28.62 12.22
CA ILE A 34 9.81 27.46 12.44
C ILE A 34 9.98 26.66 11.16
N ASN A 35 8.89 26.41 10.41
CA ASN A 35 8.96 25.70 9.12
C ASN A 35 9.77 26.48 8.07
N SER A 36 9.60 27.80 7.97
CA SER A 36 10.40 28.61 7.05
C SER A 36 11.90 28.60 7.41
N LYS A 37 12.25 28.56 8.71
CA LYS A 37 13.64 28.49 9.17
C LYS A 37 14.26 27.11 8.97
N ASN A 38 13.53 26.02 9.21
CA ASN A 38 14.02 24.66 8.96
C ASN A 38 14.24 24.42 7.46
N ASN A 39 13.37 24.96 6.59
CA ASN A 39 13.56 24.89 5.14
C ASN A 39 14.87 25.57 4.68
N LYS A 40 15.15 26.78 5.18
CA LYS A 40 16.42 27.47 4.86
C LYS A 40 17.67 26.70 5.29
N ILE A 41 17.64 26.01 6.44
CA ILE A 41 18.76 25.16 6.86
C ILE A 41 18.92 23.98 5.90
N ASP A 42 17.82 23.33 5.56
CA ASP A 42 17.84 22.18 4.66
C ASP A 42 18.38 22.57 3.28
N GLU A 43 18.03 23.75 2.76
CA GLU A 43 18.59 24.31 1.52
C GLU A 43 20.09 24.59 1.65
N VAL A 44 20.55 25.20 2.75
CA VAL A 44 21.99 25.41 3.00
C VAL A 44 22.76 24.09 3.03
N LEU A 45 22.22 23.07 3.71
CA LEU A 45 22.85 21.75 3.79
C LEU A 45 22.89 21.06 2.43
N LEU A 46 21.81 21.18 1.64
CA LEU A 46 21.75 20.60 0.29
C LEU A 46 22.78 21.26 -0.63
N ILE A 47 22.79 22.60 -0.71
CA ILE A 47 23.72 23.36 -1.56
C ILE A 47 25.16 23.04 -1.16
N THR A 48 25.49 23.09 0.14
CA THR A 48 26.85 22.77 0.62
C THR A 48 27.25 21.32 0.25
N SER A 49 26.31 20.37 0.28
CA SER A 49 26.59 18.99 -0.15
C SER A 49 26.96 18.89 -1.62
N GLU A 50 26.25 19.62 -2.47
CA GLU A 50 26.50 19.69 -3.91
C GLU A 50 27.84 20.36 -4.21
N THR A 51 28.15 21.47 -3.55
CA THR A 51 29.42 22.21 -3.68
C THR A 51 30.65 21.32 -3.42
N ILE A 52 30.64 20.50 -2.35
CA ILE A 52 31.77 19.62 -2.04
C ILE A 52 31.88 18.45 -3.05
N LYS A 53 30.77 18.07 -3.71
CA LYS A 53 30.79 17.01 -4.73
C LYS A 53 31.65 17.44 -5.94
N SER A 54 31.63 18.72 -6.32
CA SER A 54 32.42 19.24 -7.44
C SER A 54 33.90 19.44 -7.12
N ASP A 55 34.27 19.75 -5.87
CA ASP A 55 35.67 19.97 -5.47
C ASP A 55 36.54 18.70 -5.49
N LEU A 56 35.95 17.51 -5.35
CA LEU A 56 36.67 16.22 -5.40
C LEU A 56 37.12 15.83 -6.82
N TYR A 57 36.59 16.50 -7.85
CA TYR A 57 36.86 16.20 -9.26
C TYR A 57 37.71 17.27 -9.98
N ASP A 58 37.98 18.41 -9.33
CA ASP A 58 38.74 19.51 -9.93
C ASP A 58 40.00 19.86 -9.12
N HIS A 59 41.18 19.69 -9.72
CA HIS A 59 42.44 20.16 -9.16
C HIS A 59 42.53 21.70 -9.11
N ASN A 60 41.60 22.44 -9.71
CA ASN A 60 41.53 23.90 -9.63
C ASN A 60 40.60 24.39 -8.50
N LYS A 61 41.19 24.52 -7.30
CA LYS A 61 40.65 24.99 -6.01
C LYS A 61 39.93 26.37 -5.97
N LYS A 62 39.47 26.98 -7.08
CA LYS A 62 39.15 28.43 -7.11
C LYS A 62 37.77 28.88 -7.60
N SER A 63 36.89 28.04 -8.17
CA SER A 63 35.67 28.58 -8.82
C SER A 63 34.30 28.21 -8.22
N ILE A 64 34.23 27.31 -7.23
CA ILE A 64 32.95 26.67 -6.87
C ILE A 64 32.28 27.30 -5.61
N ASN A 65 33.01 28.04 -4.79
CA ASN A 65 32.52 28.57 -3.50
C ASN A 65 31.52 29.76 -3.57
N ARG A 66 31.01 30.10 -4.76
CA ARG A 66 30.03 31.20 -4.93
C ARG A 66 28.58 30.77 -4.71
N GLU A 67 28.21 29.52 -5.00
CA GLU A 67 26.81 29.09 -5.00
C GLU A 67 26.11 29.23 -3.64
N LEU A 68 26.77 28.88 -2.53
CA LEU A 68 26.19 29.03 -1.20
C LEU A 68 25.92 30.50 -0.86
N TYR A 69 26.87 31.38 -1.17
CA TYR A 69 26.75 32.81 -0.85
C TYR A 69 25.89 33.60 -1.83
N ASP A 70 25.72 33.09 -3.06
CA ASP A 70 24.74 33.59 -4.03
C ASP A 70 23.31 33.27 -3.58
N TYR A 71 23.11 32.14 -2.90
CA TYR A 71 21.81 31.75 -2.34
C TYR A 71 21.49 32.45 -1.01
N ILE A 72 22.45 32.48 -0.07
CA ILE A 72 22.26 33.08 1.26
C ILE A 72 23.53 33.80 1.74
N SER A 73 23.37 35.04 2.19
CA SER A 73 24.54 35.82 2.64
C SER A 73 25.20 35.21 3.88
N LYS A 74 26.53 35.34 3.94
CA LYS A 74 27.33 34.92 5.10
C LYS A 74 26.84 35.54 6.42
N GLU A 75 26.38 36.79 6.37
CA GLU A 75 25.80 37.48 7.53
C GLU A 75 24.51 36.83 8.02
N GLU A 76 23.67 36.36 7.11
CA GLU A 76 22.41 35.68 7.44
C GLU A 76 22.67 34.31 8.06
N ILE A 77 23.64 33.55 7.53
CA ILE A 77 24.08 32.28 8.15
C ILE A 77 24.64 32.53 9.55
N ASN A 78 25.48 33.56 9.73
CA ASN A 78 26.04 33.92 11.04
C ASN A 78 24.97 34.30 12.06
N LYS A 79 23.91 35.00 11.65
CA LYS A 79 22.75 35.28 12.52
C LYS A 79 22.06 34.00 12.96
N MET A 80 21.86 33.04 12.05
CA MET A 80 21.28 31.73 12.39
C MET A 80 22.16 30.95 13.37
N ILE A 81 23.48 30.98 13.19
CA ILE A 81 24.44 30.34 14.11
C ILE A 81 24.28 30.88 15.53
N ILE A 82 24.26 32.21 15.70
CA ILE A 82 24.11 32.87 17.00
C ILE A 82 22.77 32.49 17.64
N GLU A 83 21.67 32.51 16.88
CA GLU A 83 20.37 32.09 17.37
C GLU A 83 20.37 30.63 17.86
N PHE A 84 20.98 29.69 17.12
CA PHE A 84 21.05 28.28 17.55
C PHE A 84 21.92 28.08 18.79
N GLN A 85 23.00 28.85 18.94
CA GLN A 85 23.80 28.84 20.16
C GLN A 85 22.97 29.32 21.36
N ASN A 86 22.20 30.40 21.20
CA ASN A 86 21.33 30.94 22.26
C ASN A 86 20.19 29.99 22.64
N HIS A 87 19.73 29.14 21.71
CA HIS A 87 18.69 28.15 21.92
C HIS A 87 19.21 26.73 22.26
N ASN A 88 20.47 26.59 22.72
CA ASN A 88 21.11 25.31 23.07
C ASN A 88 21.10 24.24 21.96
N SER A 89 20.94 24.64 20.69
CA SER A 89 21.00 23.75 19.52
C SER A 89 22.42 23.73 18.94
N LEU A 90 23.40 23.39 19.78
CA LEU A 90 24.83 23.52 19.46
C LEU A 90 25.24 22.69 18.24
N ASN A 91 24.66 21.51 18.04
CA ASN A 91 24.94 20.66 16.88
C ASN A 91 24.61 21.35 15.54
N LYS A 92 23.47 22.04 15.44
CA LYS A 92 23.06 22.82 14.27
C LYS A 92 23.99 24.02 14.06
N ALA A 93 24.34 24.72 15.14
CA ALA A 93 25.26 25.84 15.08
C ALA A 93 26.64 25.41 14.55
N TYR A 94 27.18 24.29 15.04
CA TYR A 94 28.45 23.74 14.56
C TYR A 94 28.37 23.28 13.10
N LEU A 95 27.27 22.65 12.67
CA LEU A 95 27.11 22.23 11.28
C LEU A 95 27.06 23.44 10.32
N LEU A 96 26.34 24.50 10.68
CA LEU A 96 26.31 25.73 9.88
C LEU A 96 27.68 26.44 9.86
N LYS A 97 28.40 26.47 10.98
CA LYS A 97 29.80 26.96 11.02
C LYS A 97 30.69 26.15 10.07
N ALA A 98 30.53 24.83 10.03
CA ALA A 98 31.25 24.01 9.08
C ALA A 98 30.90 24.36 7.63
N CYS A 99 29.64 24.61 7.29
CA CYS A 99 29.25 25.02 5.93
C CYS A 99 29.92 26.34 5.51
N VAL A 100 29.95 27.33 6.42
CA VAL A 100 30.66 28.61 6.21
C VAL A 100 32.17 28.36 5.99
N ASN A 101 32.77 27.54 6.85
CA ASN A 101 34.19 27.22 6.75
C ASN A 101 34.52 26.49 5.43
N ILE A 102 33.69 25.57 4.98
CA ILE A 102 33.84 24.87 3.68
C ILE A 102 33.79 25.89 2.55
N ALA A 103 32.77 26.76 2.52
CA ALA A 103 32.66 27.82 1.53
C ALA A 103 33.86 28.80 1.56
N ASP A 104 34.48 29.00 2.72
CA ASP A 104 35.69 29.81 2.89
C ASP A 104 37.01 29.04 2.66
N ASN A 105 36.98 27.77 2.24
CA ASN A 105 38.15 26.87 2.12
C ASN A 105 38.93 26.62 3.42
N GLN A 106 38.28 26.76 4.57
CA GLN A 106 38.82 26.53 5.92
C GLN A 106 38.53 25.10 6.37
N TYR A 107 39.15 24.12 5.70
CA TYR A 107 38.82 22.70 5.87
C TYR A 107 39.17 22.12 7.25
N ASP A 108 40.22 22.62 7.90
CA ASP A 108 40.60 22.17 9.26
C ASP A 108 39.59 22.64 10.31
N GLU A 109 39.17 23.91 10.23
CA GLU A 109 38.14 24.46 11.09
C GLU A 109 36.77 23.84 10.78
N ALA A 110 36.48 23.54 9.50
CA ALA A 110 35.29 22.80 9.10
C ALA A 110 35.27 21.41 9.75
N LYS A 111 36.38 20.67 9.68
CA LYS A 111 36.53 19.34 10.28
C LYS A 111 36.33 19.37 11.80
N ASP A 112 36.89 20.35 12.50
CA ASP A 112 36.67 20.51 13.94
C ASP A 112 35.19 20.78 14.27
N ASN A 113 34.55 21.70 13.54
CA ASN A 113 33.13 21.98 13.71
C ASN A 113 32.23 20.78 13.36
N LEU A 114 32.56 19.99 12.34
CA LEU A 114 31.82 18.76 12.00
C LEU A 114 31.94 17.70 13.10
N ASN A 115 33.14 17.50 13.64
CA ASN A 115 33.36 16.61 14.77
C ASN A 115 32.59 17.07 16.02
N LYS A 116 32.60 18.37 16.32
CA LYS A 116 31.79 18.96 17.41
C LYS A 116 30.30 18.76 17.17
N SER A 117 29.84 18.93 15.92
CA SER A 117 28.45 18.67 15.54
C SER A 117 28.08 17.20 15.79
N LEU A 118 28.86 16.25 15.27
CA LEU A 118 28.64 14.81 15.43
C LEU A 118 28.66 14.36 16.91
N ARG A 119 29.56 14.90 17.74
CA ARG A 119 29.64 14.58 19.18
C ARG A 119 28.53 15.19 20.02
N SER A 120 27.99 16.34 19.60
CA SER A 120 26.87 17.00 20.29
C SER A 120 25.49 16.41 19.92
N VAL A 121 25.46 15.38 19.05
CA VAL A 121 24.26 14.61 18.70
C VAL A 121 23.98 13.57 19.79
N ASN A 122 22.95 13.79 20.61
CA ASN A 122 22.32 12.78 21.47
C ASN A 122 21.55 11.74 20.60
N PRO A 123 21.33 10.49 21.02
CA PRO A 123 20.45 9.54 20.33
C PRO A 123 19.04 10.05 19.93
N PHE A 124 18.55 11.16 20.50
CA PHE A 124 17.28 11.82 20.11
C PHE A 124 17.41 12.96 19.09
N THR A 125 18.61 13.27 18.60
CA THR A 125 18.81 14.36 17.62
C THR A 125 18.53 13.93 16.18
N SER A 126 18.24 14.91 15.31
CA SER A 126 17.87 14.69 13.90
C SER A 126 18.94 13.91 13.14
N ILE A 127 18.58 12.70 12.69
CA ILE A 127 19.45 11.82 11.89
C ILE A 127 19.87 12.47 10.58
N LYS A 128 19.00 13.30 10.01
CA LYS A 128 19.31 14.14 8.86
C LYS A 128 20.58 14.98 9.09
N LEU A 129 20.72 15.62 10.26
CA LEU A 129 21.93 16.40 10.56
C LEU A 129 23.17 15.50 10.66
N LYS A 130 23.00 14.29 11.18
CA LYS A 130 24.09 13.32 11.31
C LYS A 130 24.57 12.84 9.94
N THR A 131 23.65 12.55 9.02
CA THR A 131 23.99 12.13 7.65
C THR A 131 24.69 13.26 6.90
N TYR A 132 24.24 14.51 6.99
CA TYR A 132 24.94 15.65 6.39
C TYR A 132 26.32 15.89 7.00
N ALA A 133 26.44 15.93 8.34
CA ALA A 133 27.72 16.14 9.00
C ALA A 133 28.73 15.01 8.67
N GLY A 134 28.26 13.77 8.64
CA GLY A 134 29.06 12.61 8.23
C GLY A 134 29.49 12.69 6.77
N THR A 135 28.58 13.08 5.87
CA THR A 135 28.85 13.27 4.44
C THR A 135 29.95 14.31 4.24
N PHE A 136 29.81 15.51 4.82
CA PHE A 136 30.79 16.59 4.66
C PHE A 136 32.15 16.19 5.22
N LEU A 137 32.16 15.57 6.41
CA LEU A 137 33.41 15.15 7.05
C LEU A 137 34.10 14.05 6.23
N SER A 138 33.34 13.08 5.73
CA SER A 138 33.86 12.01 4.87
C SER A 138 34.45 12.57 3.57
N LYS A 139 33.77 13.52 2.92
CA LYS A 139 34.30 14.21 1.73
C LYS A 139 35.59 14.99 2.01
N ILE A 140 35.69 15.69 3.15
CA ILE A 140 36.93 16.38 3.55
C ILE A 140 38.09 15.39 3.74
N TYR A 141 37.83 14.22 4.32
CA TYR A 141 38.85 13.17 4.41
C TYR A 141 39.27 12.64 3.03
N LEU A 142 38.32 12.41 2.13
CA LEU A 142 38.61 11.97 0.76
C LEU A 142 39.42 13.01 -0.03
N ALA A 143 39.15 14.30 0.16
CA ALA A 143 39.93 15.38 -0.46
C ALA A 143 41.40 15.42 0.00
N ASN A 144 41.72 14.74 1.10
CA ASN A 144 43.08 14.56 1.62
C ASN A 144 43.58 13.11 1.46
N ASP A 145 42.98 12.33 0.55
CA ASP A 145 43.29 10.92 0.27
C ASP A 145 43.13 9.96 1.46
N ASP A 146 42.46 10.38 2.53
CA ASP A 146 42.27 9.62 3.77
C ASP A 146 40.98 8.77 3.72
N PHE A 147 41.01 7.74 2.86
CA PHE A 147 39.86 6.85 2.67
C PHE A 147 39.47 6.09 3.96
N PHE A 148 40.45 5.75 4.80
CA PHE A 148 40.19 5.01 6.04
C PHE A 148 39.25 5.82 6.94
N ASN A 149 39.63 7.05 7.29
CA ASN A 149 38.81 7.89 8.16
C ASN A 149 37.50 8.29 7.48
N ALA A 150 37.50 8.53 6.17
CA ALA A 150 36.26 8.76 5.41
C ALA A 150 35.25 7.62 5.59
N SER A 151 35.70 6.37 5.48
CA SER A 151 34.86 5.19 5.63
C SER A 151 34.44 4.93 7.08
N GLU A 152 35.31 5.23 8.05
CA GLU A 152 35.00 5.10 9.49
C GLU A 152 33.94 6.12 9.94
N VAL A 153 33.95 7.33 9.38
CA VAL A 153 32.90 8.33 9.62
C VAL A 153 31.54 7.84 9.13
N VAL A 154 31.49 7.26 7.93
CA VAL A 154 30.25 6.66 7.38
C VAL A 154 29.76 5.53 8.28
N ARG A 155 30.64 4.58 8.63
CA ARG A 155 30.33 3.45 9.53
C ARG A 155 29.81 3.94 10.89
N TYR A 156 30.47 4.93 11.49
CA TYR A 156 30.05 5.53 12.76
C TYR A 156 28.67 6.18 12.66
N CYS A 157 28.37 6.85 11.55
CA CYS A 157 27.07 7.46 11.35
C CYS A 157 25.97 6.39 11.22
N LEU A 158 26.19 5.36 10.40
CA LEU A 158 25.25 4.24 10.20
C LEU A 158 24.96 3.45 11.49
N ALA A 159 25.99 3.14 12.28
CA ALA A 159 25.87 2.36 13.52
C ALA A 159 24.95 2.99 14.59
N ASN A 160 24.59 4.26 14.43
CA ASN A 160 23.77 5.02 15.36
C ASN A 160 22.39 5.40 14.77
N ILE A 161 22.00 4.81 13.64
CA ILE A 161 20.68 5.00 13.05
C ILE A 161 19.74 3.94 13.64
N ASN A 162 18.72 4.36 14.37
CA ASN A 162 17.68 3.46 14.84
C ASN A 162 16.82 2.96 13.67
N SER A 163 16.46 1.67 13.68
CA SER A 163 15.53 1.00 12.75
C SER A 163 14.34 1.84 12.26
N LYS A 164 13.66 2.59 13.15
CA LYS A 164 12.50 3.42 12.79
C LYS A 164 12.83 4.58 11.83
N ASN A 165 14.08 5.03 11.81
CA ASN A 165 14.49 6.22 11.08
C ASN A 165 15.03 5.92 9.68
N TYR A 166 15.35 4.66 9.37
CA TYR A 166 15.70 4.27 8.00
C TYR A 166 14.57 4.61 7.02
N ASN A 167 13.31 4.46 7.42
CA ASN A 167 12.16 4.80 6.58
C ASN A 167 12.03 6.30 6.28
N ASN A 168 12.45 7.16 7.19
CA ASN A 168 12.27 8.60 7.03
C ASN A 168 13.45 9.27 6.32
N TYR A 169 14.62 8.63 6.32
CA TYR A 169 15.89 9.23 5.86
C TYR A 169 16.69 8.32 4.93
N TYR A 170 16.07 7.35 4.26
CA TYR A 170 16.77 6.38 3.41
C TYR A 170 17.60 7.04 2.30
N LYS A 171 17.14 8.18 1.75
CA LYS A 171 17.87 8.94 0.72
C LYS A 171 19.14 9.57 1.30
N GLU A 172 19.04 10.23 2.46
CA GLU A 172 20.19 10.84 3.12
C GLU A 172 21.17 9.79 3.65
N ILE A 173 20.67 8.62 4.04
CA ILE A 173 21.51 7.47 4.43
C ILE A 173 22.28 6.95 3.22
N TRP A 174 21.61 6.79 2.07
CA TRP A 174 22.29 6.40 0.83
C TRP A 174 23.32 7.45 0.41
N MET A 175 22.99 8.75 0.46
CA MET A 175 23.93 9.83 0.16
C MET A 175 25.20 9.76 1.02
N LEU A 176 25.04 9.48 2.32
CA LEU A 176 26.17 9.26 3.23
C LEU A 176 27.01 8.05 2.81
N MET A 177 26.37 6.94 2.44
CA MET A 177 27.05 5.73 1.98
C MET A 177 27.79 5.96 0.65
N ASP A 178 27.11 6.56 -0.33
CA ASP A 178 27.62 6.86 -1.66
C ASP A 178 28.84 7.79 -1.66
N THR A 179 29.08 8.52 -0.57
CA THR A 179 30.26 9.38 -0.43
C THR A 179 31.58 8.62 -0.65
N ILE A 180 31.63 7.32 -0.33
CA ILE A 180 32.84 6.50 -0.49
C ILE A 180 32.80 5.62 -1.74
N SER A 181 31.83 5.80 -2.65
CA SER A 181 31.63 4.89 -3.80
C SER A 181 32.68 5.03 -4.91
N ASP A 182 33.53 6.06 -4.87
CA ASP A 182 34.55 6.29 -5.89
C ASP A 182 35.66 5.24 -5.92
N LYS A 183 35.90 4.54 -4.80
CA LYS A 183 36.90 3.45 -4.70
C LYS A 183 36.21 2.10 -4.56
N GLU A 184 36.79 1.06 -5.16
CA GLU A 184 36.30 -0.33 -5.05
C GLU A 184 36.04 -0.76 -3.60
N SER A 185 37.02 -0.51 -2.72
CA SER A 185 36.91 -0.87 -1.31
C SER A 185 35.74 -0.16 -0.60
N GLY A 186 35.32 1.00 -1.11
CA GLY A 186 34.14 1.70 -0.65
C GLY A 186 32.86 1.13 -1.25
N GLN A 187 32.84 0.82 -2.55
CA GLN A 187 31.68 0.16 -3.17
C GLN A 187 31.37 -1.19 -2.52
N ASN A 188 32.38 -2.01 -2.22
CA ASN A 188 32.22 -3.28 -1.50
C ASN A 188 31.62 -3.07 -0.10
N LYS A 189 32.03 -2.02 0.63
CA LYS A 189 31.42 -1.65 1.92
C LYS A 189 29.96 -1.21 1.76
N ILE A 190 29.67 -0.41 0.73
CA ILE A 190 28.30 0.06 0.45
C ILE A 190 27.37 -1.11 0.11
N ILE A 191 27.84 -2.06 -0.71
CA ILE A 191 27.10 -3.29 -1.01
C ILE A 191 26.79 -4.03 0.28
N LEU A 192 27.81 -4.31 1.11
CA LEU A 192 27.65 -5.01 2.39
C LEU A 192 26.68 -4.31 3.34
N TRP A 193 26.80 -2.99 3.52
CA TRP A 193 25.92 -2.22 4.39
C TRP A 193 24.50 -2.13 3.83
N GLY A 194 24.35 -1.94 2.52
CA GLY A 194 23.05 -1.84 1.88
C GLY A 194 22.28 -3.17 1.90
N THR A 195 22.98 -4.29 1.69
CA THR A 195 22.40 -5.64 1.81
C THR A 195 21.98 -5.91 3.25
N ASP A 196 22.83 -5.57 4.24
CA ASP A 196 22.47 -5.71 5.65
C ASP A 196 21.25 -4.86 6.01
N ILE A 197 21.16 -3.61 5.53
CA ILE A 197 19.98 -2.76 5.76
C ILE A 197 18.72 -3.42 5.20
N LEU A 198 18.76 -3.99 4.01
CA LEU A 198 17.62 -4.67 3.39
C LEU A 198 17.19 -5.94 4.14
N GLU A 199 18.15 -6.71 4.67
CA GLU A 199 17.90 -8.02 5.29
C GLU A 199 17.58 -7.92 6.80
N SER A 200 18.32 -7.08 7.54
CA SER A 200 18.23 -7.02 9.01
C SER A 200 17.06 -6.18 9.52
N HIS A 201 16.55 -5.25 8.70
CA HIS A 201 15.50 -4.31 9.12
C HIS A 201 14.10 -4.77 8.70
N LYS A 202 13.49 -5.62 9.54
CA LYS A 202 12.15 -6.20 9.32
C LYS A 202 11.03 -5.19 9.03
N ASN A 203 11.17 -3.94 9.47
CA ASN A 203 10.15 -2.89 9.33
C ASN A 203 10.51 -1.81 8.28
N LEU A 204 11.43 -2.10 7.35
CA LEU A 204 11.70 -1.19 6.24
C LEU A 204 10.46 -1.06 5.34
N SER A 205 10.06 0.17 5.06
CA SER A 205 8.97 0.52 4.15
C SER A 205 9.29 0.03 2.74
N ASN A 206 8.24 -0.24 1.94
CA ASN A 206 8.44 -0.70 0.57
C ASN A 206 9.12 0.38 -0.29
N GLU A 207 8.86 1.66 0.00
CA GLU A 207 9.50 2.79 -0.66
C GLU A 207 11.00 2.85 -0.37
N ALA A 208 11.41 2.69 0.89
CA ALA A 208 12.81 2.66 1.26
C ALA A 208 13.52 1.43 0.66
N LYS A 209 12.89 0.25 0.74
CA LYS A 209 13.41 -0.98 0.11
C LYS A 209 13.63 -0.79 -1.38
N LEU A 210 12.64 -0.24 -2.09
CA LEU A 210 12.70 0.00 -3.53
C LEU A 210 13.89 0.90 -3.87
N TYR A 211 14.09 1.98 -3.10
CA TYR A 211 15.22 2.87 -3.29
C TYR A 211 16.56 2.16 -3.12
N PHE A 212 16.79 1.47 -1.99
CA PHE A 212 18.04 0.74 -1.77
C PHE A 212 18.28 -0.34 -2.84
N ILE A 213 17.23 -1.04 -3.27
CA ILE A 213 17.32 -2.06 -4.31
C ILE A 213 17.78 -1.45 -5.65
N LEU A 214 17.19 -0.32 -6.04
CA LEU A 214 17.51 0.36 -7.29
C LEU A 214 18.97 0.82 -7.36
N GLU A 215 19.49 1.32 -6.24
CA GLU A 215 20.86 1.83 -6.15
C GLU A 215 21.90 0.69 -6.02
N LEU A 216 21.65 -0.33 -5.18
CA LEU A 216 22.52 -1.50 -5.07
C LEU A 216 22.66 -2.24 -6.40
N LYS A 217 21.59 -2.30 -7.19
CA LYS A 217 21.64 -2.87 -8.54
C LYS A 217 22.66 -2.15 -9.43
N GLU A 218 22.79 -0.83 -9.37
CA GLU A 218 23.78 -0.11 -10.21
C GLU A 218 25.21 -0.49 -9.78
N LEU A 219 25.45 -0.68 -8.48
CA LEU A 219 26.73 -1.17 -7.98
C LEU A 219 27.02 -2.59 -8.47
N TYR A 220 26.03 -3.50 -8.45
CA TYR A 220 26.23 -4.84 -8.99
C TYR A 220 26.51 -4.84 -10.50
N ILE A 221 25.87 -3.96 -11.28
CA ILE A 221 26.19 -3.79 -12.70
C ILE A 221 27.65 -3.34 -12.88
N LYS A 222 28.12 -2.35 -12.11
CA LYS A 222 29.51 -1.87 -12.19
C LYS A 222 30.54 -2.96 -11.89
N HIS A 223 30.26 -3.82 -10.91
CA HIS A 223 31.09 -4.99 -10.58
C HIS A 223 30.92 -6.15 -11.58
N GLY A 224 30.08 -6.00 -12.61
CA GLY A 224 29.78 -7.07 -13.56
C GLY A 224 29.01 -8.25 -12.95
N ASN A 225 28.40 -8.11 -11.77
CA ASN A 225 27.56 -9.17 -11.18
C ASN A 225 26.12 -9.07 -11.71
N TYR A 226 25.92 -9.48 -12.97
CA TYR A 226 24.63 -9.33 -13.63
C TYR A 226 23.53 -10.22 -13.03
N ALA A 227 23.89 -11.32 -12.39
CA ALA A 227 22.96 -12.18 -11.67
C ALA A 227 22.29 -11.44 -10.50
N LYS A 228 23.10 -10.85 -9.60
CA LYS A 228 22.58 -10.03 -8.50
C LYS A 228 21.91 -8.75 -9.00
N ALA A 229 22.46 -8.10 -10.02
CA ALA A 229 21.80 -6.96 -10.64
C ALA A 229 20.40 -7.33 -11.17
N SER A 230 20.26 -8.49 -11.82
CA SER A 230 18.98 -8.99 -12.34
C SER A 230 18.01 -9.28 -11.20
N GLU A 231 18.45 -10.01 -10.16
CA GLU A 231 17.66 -10.29 -8.97
C GLU A 231 17.10 -9.01 -8.33
N TYR A 232 17.95 -7.99 -8.16
CA TYR A 232 17.56 -6.72 -7.57
C TYR A 232 16.64 -5.91 -8.50
N ALA A 233 16.96 -5.80 -9.79
CA ALA A 233 16.10 -5.10 -10.76
C ALA A 233 14.68 -5.67 -10.77
N ILE A 234 14.58 -6.99 -10.66
CA ILE A 234 13.31 -7.70 -10.62
C ILE A 234 12.60 -7.50 -9.29
N LYS A 235 13.26 -7.68 -8.14
CA LYS A 235 12.69 -7.36 -6.82
C LYS A 235 12.13 -5.92 -6.80
N GLY A 236 12.84 -4.99 -7.44
CA GLY A 236 12.38 -3.62 -7.64
C GLY A 236 11.11 -3.52 -8.49
N CYS A 237 10.97 -4.30 -9.55
CA CYS A 237 9.73 -4.36 -10.35
C CYS A 237 8.53 -4.77 -9.49
N TYR A 238 8.66 -5.83 -8.70
CA TYR A 238 7.59 -6.27 -7.80
C TYR A 238 7.18 -5.21 -6.81
N LEU A 239 8.17 -4.64 -6.12
CA LEU A 239 7.90 -3.67 -5.07
C LEU A 239 7.21 -2.43 -5.64
N ALA A 240 7.65 -1.95 -6.81
CA ALA A 240 7.01 -0.84 -7.49
C ALA A 240 5.58 -1.18 -7.95
N TYR A 241 5.36 -2.41 -8.44
CA TYR A 241 4.02 -2.89 -8.80
C TYR A 241 3.08 -2.93 -7.58
N ASP A 242 3.54 -3.46 -6.45
CA ASP A 242 2.75 -3.54 -5.20
C ASP A 242 2.43 -2.15 -4.64
N LEU A 243 3.33 -1.19 -4.84
CA LEU A 243 3.14 0.22 -4.49
C LEU A 243 2.21 0.96 -5.47
N ASN A 244 1.83 0.35 -6.59
CA ASN A 244 1.18 1.03 -7.73
C ASN A 244 1.99 2.23 -8.25
N ASP A 245 3.31 2.18 -8.17
CA ASP A 245 4.22 3.19 -8.69
C ASP A 245 4.71 2.80 -10.09
N ASN A 246 3.93 3.18 -11.10
CA ASN A 246 4.25 2.88 -12.50
C ASN A 246 5.53 3.56 -12.98
N TYR A 247 5.91 4.71 -12.41
CA TYR A 247 7.14 5.38 -12.77
C TYR A 247 8.35 4.56 -12.32
N SER A 248 8.41 4.16 -11.04
CA SER A 248 9.49 3.31 -10.56
C SER A 248 9.49 1.94 -11.23
N LEU A 249 8.31 1.35 -11.48
CA LEU A 249 8.19 0.07 -12.20
C LEU A 249 8.81 0.15 -13.59
N SER A 250 8.47 1.19 -14.36
CA SER A 250 9.03 1.41 -15.69
C SER A 250 10.55 1.57 -15.66
N ARG A 251 11.10 2.30 -14.67
CA ARG A 251 12.55 2.44 -14.49
C ARG A 251 13.23 1.10 -14.18
N CYS A 252 12.63 0.28 -13.32
CA CYS A 252 13.13 -1.07 -13.03
C CYS A 252 13.15 -1.95 -14.29
N MET A 253 12.09 -1.91 -15.10
CA MET A 253 12.01 -2.63 -16.37
C MET A 253 13.07 -2.17 -17.37
N ILE A 254 13.30 -0.86 -17.50
CA ILE A 254 14.35 -0.31 -18.38
C ILE A 254 15.74 -0.77 -17.91
N ASN A 255 16.00 -0.75 -16.60
CA ASN A 255 17.26 -1.24 -16.04
C ASN A 255 17.48 -2.75 -16.29
N LEU A 256 16.42 -3.55 -16.18
CA LEU A 256 16.49 -4.97 -16.53
C LEU A 256 16.75 -5.16 -18.04
N GLY A 257 16.18 -4.30 -18.89
CA GLY A 257 16.50 -4.22 -20.32
C GLY A 257 17.98 -3.92 -20.57
N ARG A 258 18.58 -2.99 -19.81
CA ARG A 258 20.03 -2.72 -19.86
C ARG A 258 20.86 -3.96 -19.53
N ILE A 259 20.51 -4.68 -18.47
CA ILE A 259 21.21 -5.93 -18.09
C ILE A 259 21.06 -7.00 -19.18
N LEU A 260 19.85 -7.14 -19.75
CA LEU A 260 19.59 -8.06 -20.86
C LEU A 260 20.42 -7.75 -22.11
N ARG A 261 20.63 -6.45 -22.42
CA ARG A 261 21.54 -6.02 -23.48
C ARG A 261 22.95 -6.53 -23.24
N GLU A 262 23.46 -6.41 -22.02
CA GLU A 262 24.84 -6.80 -21.70
C GLU A 262 25.10 -8.30 -21.78
N ILE A 263 24.09 -9.12 -21.51
CA ILE A 263 24.15 -10.57 -21.72
C ILE A 263 23.73 -10.99 -23.14
N GLU A 264 23.75 -10.04 -24.09
CA GLU A 264 23.47 -10.21 -25.52
C GLU A 264 22.03 -10.64 -25.87
N ASN A 265 21.09 -10.56 -24.94
CA ASN A 265 19.66 -10.82 -25.16
C ASN A 265 18.91 -9.53 -25.57
N ARG A 266 19.34 -8.96 -26.70
CA ARG A 266 18.89 -7.63 -27.18
C ARG A 266 17.41 -7.59 -27.56
N ASP A 267 16.87 -8.64 -28.16
CA ASP A 267 15.46 -8.68 -28.57
C ASP A 267 14.52 -8.55 -27.36
N ARG A 268 14.81 -9.31 -26.29
CA ARG A 268 14.02 -9.24 -25.05
C ARG A 268 14.22 -7.91 -24.34
N ALA A 269 15.42 -7.34 -24.38
CA ALA A 269 15.68 -6.00 -23.85
C ALA A 269 14.79 -4.95 -24.52
N VAL A 270 14.68 -4.96 -25.85
CA VAL A 270 13.83 -4.05 -26.62
C VAL A 270 12.35 -4.24 -26.26
N GLU A 271 11.86 -5.48 -26.22
CA GLU A 271 10.47 -5.78 -25.85
C GLU A 271 10.14 -5.23 -24.46
N LEU A 272 11.00 -5.49 -23.48
CA LEU A 272 10.79 -5.08 -22.10
C LEU A 272 10.78 -3.55 -21.95
N ILE A 273 11.71 -2.84 -22.62
CA ILE A 273 11.73 -1.37 -22.58
C ILE A 273 10.51 -0.78 -23.29
N LYS A 274 10.05 -1.37 -24.39
CA LYS A 274 8.80 -0.96 -25.06
C LYS A 274 7.58 -1.18 -24.17
N ASP A 275 7.55 -2.25 -23.39
CA ASP A 275 6.48 -2.47 -22.42
C ASP A 275 6.54 -1.45 -21.27
N ALA A 276 7.73 -1.08 -20.83
CA ALA A 276 7.91 -0.02 -19.84
C ALA A 276 7.36 1.33 -20.33
N LEU A 277 7.50 1.65 -21.62
CA LEU A 277 6.94 2.86 -22.27
C LEU A 277 5.40 2.87 -22.32
N LYS A 278 4.75 1.71 -22.29
CA LYS A 278 3.27 1.62 -22.32
C LYS A 278 2.62 1.86 -20.96
N LEU A 279 3.39 1.83 -19.87
CA LEU A 279 2.85 2.03 -18.52
C LEU A 279 2.32 3.47 -18.36
N PRO A 280 1.10 3.65 -17.81
CA PRO A 280 0.53 4.97 -17.61
C PRO A 280 1.19 5.68 -16.44
N ILE A 281 1.67 6.89 -16.67
CA ILE A 281 2.27 7.76 -15.65
C ILE A 281 1.50 9.08 -15.66
N GLU A 282 0.94 9.46 -14.51
CA GLU A 282 0.09 10.67 -14.39
C GLU A 282 0.93 11.95 -14.40
N ASP A 283 2.09 11.93 -13.73
CA ASP A 283 3.01 13.06 -13.67
C ASP A 283 3.80 13.18 -14.99
N LYS A 284 3.58 14.29 -15.71
CA LYS A 284 4.20 14.54 -17.01
C LYS A 284 5.71 14.68 -16.96
N SER A 285 6.25 15.17 -15.84
CA SER A 285 7.70 15.22 -15.65
C SER A 285 8.24 13.80 -15.49
N HIS A 286 7.64 12.97 -14.64
CA HIS A 286 8.05 11.57 -14.51
C HIS A 286 7.92 10.79 -15.82
N GLU A 287 6.85 11.02 -16.59
CA GLU A 287 6.68 10.44 -17.93
C GLU A 287 7.83 10.86 -18.86
N ALA A 288 8.20 12.14 -18.88
CA ALA A 288 9.32 12.65 -19.65
C ALA A 288 10.67 12.02 -19.25
N TYR A 289 10.97 11.93 -17.95
CA TYR A 289 12.19 11.28 -17.45
C TYR A 289 12.24 9.80 -17.86
N ARG A 290 11.12 9.09 -17.75
CA ARG A 290 10.99 7.69 -18.18
C ARG A 290 11.22 7.54 -19.67
N ASP A 291 10.55 8.36 -20.49
CA ASP A 291 10.59 8.30 -21.94
C ASP A 291 12.01 8.55 -22.46
N VAL A 292 12.66 9.64 -22.02
CA VAL A 292 14.03 9.97 -22.42
C VAL A 292 14.99 8.85 -22.03
N TYR A 293 14.86 8.32 -20.81
CA TYR A 293 15.70 7.22 -20.34
C TYR A 293 15.49 5.95 -21.17
N ALA A 294 14.25 5.61 -21.51
CA ALA A 294 13.94 4.48 -22.38
C ALA A 294 14.49 4.68 -23.81
N TYR A 295 14.34 5.88 -24.38
CA TYR A 295 14.78 6.18 -25.75
C TYR A 295 16.28 6.14 -25.90
N ILE A 296 17.06 6.63 -24.93
CA ILE A 296 18.51 6.51 -24.94
C ILE A 296 18.92 5.03 -24.95
N ASN A 297 18.36 4.23 -24.04
CA ASN A 297 18.71 2.80 -23.93
C ASN A 297 18.28 2.00 -25.18
N LEU A 298 17.09 2.26 -25.72
CA LEU A 298 16.65 1.66 -26.98
C LEU A 298 17.54 2.09 -28.16
N GLY A 299 17.93 3.37 -28.23
CA GLY A 299 18.83 3.88 -29.26
C GLY A 299 20.17 3.15 -29.25
N GLU A 300 20.77 2.98 -28.06
CA GLU A 300 22.00 2.21 -27.89
C GLU A 300 21.83 0.74 -28.29
N ILE A 301 20.75 0.07 -27.86
CA ILE A 301 20.48 -1.33 -28.25
C ILE A 301 20.33 -1.47 -29.76
N TYR A 302 19.59 -0.57 -30.41
CA TYR A 302 19.39 -0.62 -31.86
C TYR A 302 20.69 -0.38 -32.63
N LEU A 303 21.56 0.52 -32.17
CA LEU A 303 22.89 0.71 -32.76
C LEU A 303 23.70 -0.58 -32.73
N GLU A 304 23.77 -1.24 -31.57
CA GLU A 304 24.49 -2.50 -31.41
C GLU A 304 23.90 -3.65 -32.23
N SER A 305 22.59 -3.65 -32.44
CA SER A 305 21.88 -4.61 -33.28
C SER A 305 21.97 -4.29 -34.78
N GLY A 306 22.60 -3.19 -35.20
CA GLY A 306 22.69 -2.78 -36.60
C GLY A 306 21.42 -2.11 -37.17
N ASN A 307 20.44 -1.81 -36.33
CA ASN A 307 19.17 -1.17 -36.71
C ASN A 307 19.28 0.36 -36.64
N TYR A 308 20.12 0.94 -37.50
CA TYR A 308 20.55 2.34 -37.41
C TYR A 308 19.44 3.38 -37.60
N GLU A 309 18.46 3.11 -38.46
CA GLU A 309 17.32 4.02 -38.68
C GLU A 309 16.37 4.01 -37.48
N GLU A 310 16.08 2.84 -36.90
CA GLU A 310 15.35 2.72 -35.64
C GLU A 310 16.05 3.43 -34.49
N ALA A 311 17.39 3.32 -34.40
CA ALA A 311 18.18 4.03 -33.39
C ALA A 311 17.97 5.55 -33.50
N LYS A 312 18.12 6.09 -34.71
CA LYS A 312 17.91 7.51 -35.01
C LYS A 312 16.48 7.94 -34.67
N LYS A 313 15.47 7.25 -35.20
CA LYS A 313 14.05 7.56 -34.97
C LYS A 313 13.69 7.59 -33.49
N THR A 314 14.27 6.68 -32.72
CA THR A 314 14.02 6.58 -31.28
C THR A 314 14.51 7.82 -30.54
N VAL A 315 15.70 8.32 -30.89
CA VAL A 315 16.31 9.45 -30.16
C VAL A 315 15.89 10.82 -30.70
N GLU A 316 15.37 10.93 -31.92
CA GLU A 316 14.86 12.19 -32.49
C GLU A 316 13.78 12.87 -31.64
N ASN A 317 12.94 12.08 -30.98
CA ASN A 317 11.86 12.59 -30.14
C ASN A 317 12.35 13.18 -28.81
N ILE A 318 13.61 12.95 -28.40
CA ILE A 318 14.13 13.44 -27.12
C ILE A 318 14.04 14.98 -27.03
N SER A 319 14.23 15.69 -28.15
CA SER A 319 14.19 17.15 -28.20
C SER A 319 12.85 17.75 -27.77
N SER A 320 11.72 17.03 -27.94
CA SER A 320 10.42 17.53 -27.51
C SER A 320 10.25 17.57 -25.99
N TYR A 321 11.11 16.89 -25.24
CA TYR A 321 11.03 16.83 -23.78
C TYR A 321 11.86 17.90 -23.07
N LYS A 322 12.54 18.80 -23.80
CA LYS A 322 13.42 19.83 -23.22
C LYS A 322 12.77 20.63 -22.08
N GLY A 323 11.48 20.93 -22.17
CA GLY A 323 10.76 21.71 -21.16
C GLY A 323 10.59 21.04 -19.79
N TYR A 324 10.91 19.75 -19.65
CA TYR A 324 10.76 19.00 -18.40
C TYR A 324 12.06 18.86 -17.60
N PHE A 325 13.19 19.34 -18.14
CA PHE A 325 14.51 19.22 -17.53
C PHE A 325 15.11 20.61 -17.30
N THR A 326 15.99 20.73 -16.32
CA THR A 326 16.85 21.91 -16.21
C THR A 326 17.77 22.02 -17.42
N GLU A 327 18.33 23.21 -17.65
CA GLU A 327 19.22 23.43 -18.79
C GLU A 327 20.43 22.46 -18.74
N GLU A 328 21.01 22.26 -17.57
CA GLU A 328 22.18 21.40 -17.41
C GLU A 328 21.86 19.91 -17.54
N GLU A 329 20.73 19.44 -16.99
CA GLU A 329 20.26 18.07 -17.21
C GLU A 329 20.00 17.80 -18.69
N PHE A 330 19.36 18.76 -19.38
CA PHE A 330 19.05 18.58 -20.79
C PHE A 330 20.31 18.60 -21.66
N LYS A 331 21.34 19.39 -21.33
CA LYS A 331 22.63 19.32 -22.04
C LYS A 331 23.25 17.92 -21.93
N ASN A 332 23.19 17.28 -20.76
CA ASN A 332 23.67 15.90 -20.59
C ASN A 332 22.89 14.90 -21.47
N ILE A 333 21.57 15.06 -21.56
CA ILE A 333 20.69 14.25 -22.44
C ILE A 333 21.01 14.51 -23.92
N GLU A 334 21.20 15.77 -24.29
CA GLU A 334 21.55 16.22 -25.65
C GLU A 334 22.87 15.60 -26.10
N ILE A 335 23.91 15.62 -25.25
CA ILE A 335 25.19 14.99 -25.56
C ILE A 335 25.00 13.50 -25.85
N ARG A 336 24.27 12.76 -25.00
CA ARG A 336 24.00 11.32 -25.24
C ARG A 336 23.30 11.08 -26.57
N ARG A 337 22.29 11.90 -26.91
CA ARG A 337 21.63 11.83 -28.23
C ARG A 337 22.63 12.06 -29.36
N ILE A 338 23.45 13.10 -29.27
CA ILE A 338 24.44 13.44 -30.30
C ILE A 338 25.44 12.29 -30.48
N LEU A 339 25.90 11.67 -29.39
CA LEU A 339 26.81 10.51 -29.45
C LEU A 339 26.17 9.33 -30.19
N ILE A 340 24.90 9.01 -29.92
CA ILE A 340 24.16 7.96 -30.65
C ILE A 340 24.08 8.29 -32.15
N LEU A 341 23.77 9.54 -32.51
CA LEU A 341 23.71 9.98 -33.91
C LEU A 341 25.08 10.00 -34.60
N ALA A 342 26.15 10.36 -33.88
CA ALA A 342 27.52 10.33 -34.39
C ALA A 342 27.96 8.87 -34.65
N GLU A 343 27.68 7.96 -33.72
CA GLU A 343 27.99 6.54 -33.87
C GLU A 343 27.23 5.91 -35.04
N LYS A 344 25.95 6.26 -35.22
CA LYS A 344 25.17 5.89 -36.40
C LYS A 344 25.89 6.28 -37.71
N ASN A 345 26.34 7.53 -37.81
CA ASN A 345 27.07 8.01 -38.99
C ASN A 345 28.39 7.26 -39.22
N PHE A 346 29.10 6.90 -38.15
CA PHE A 346 30.30 6.08 -38.24
C PHE A 346 30.02 4.67 -38.75
N TYR A 347 28.91 4.04 -38.35
CA TYR A 347 28.49 2.75 -38.92
C TYR A 347 28.12 2.84 -40.40
N GLU A 348 27.50 3.94 -40.82
CA GLU A 348 27.15 4.21 -42.24
C GLU A 348 28.35 4.72 -43.06
N ASN A 349 29.55 4.77 -42.48
CA ASN A 349 30.77 5.29 -43.10
C ASN A 349 30.69 6.78 -43.51
N ASN A 350 29.77 7.54 -42.92
CA ASN A 350 29.60 8.99 -43.08
C ASN A 350 30.51 9.75 -42.10
N LEU A 351 31.82 9.54 -42.20
CA LEU A 351 32.81 10.01 -41.21
C LEU A 351 32.79 11.53 -40.97
N ASN A 352 32.61 12.32 -42.03
CA ASN A 352 32.58 13.78 -41.92
C ASN A 352 31.41 14.28 -41.06
N GLU A 353 30.23 13.70 -41.23
CA GLU A 353 29.04 14.11 -40.49
C GLU A 353 29.09 13.59 -39.05
N GLY A 354 29.55 12.35 -38.85
CA GLY A 354 29.80 11.82 -37.51
C GLY A 354 30.84 12.64 -36.74
N LYS A 355 31.90 13.13 -37.42
CA LYS A 355 32.93 13.98 -36.79
C LYS A 355 32.38 15.34 -36.37
N LYS A 356 31.56 16.00 -37.20
CA LYS A 356 30.88 17.25 -36.81
C LYS A 356 30.01 17.08 -35.57
N LEU A 357 29.26 15.98 -35.50
CA LEU A 357 28.45 15.67 -34.33
C LEU A 357 29.32 15.42 -33.09
N LEU A 358 30.42 14.69 -33.25
CA LEU A 358 31.38 14.46 -32.17
C LEU A 358 32.02 15.79 -31.68
N ASP A 359 32.37 16.70 -32.58
CA ASP A 359 32.90 18.02 -32.22
C ASP A 359 31.87 18.88 -31.47
N LYS A 360 30.61 18.84 -31.91
CA LYS A 360 29.49 19.48 -31.18
C LYS A 360 29.32 18.90 -29.77
N ALA A 361 29.47 17.59 -29.61
CA ALA A 361 29.44 16.97 -28.29
C ALA A 361 30.60 17.44 -27.41
N ASP A 362 31.81 17.58 -27.96
CA ASP A 362 32.99 18.10 -27.26
C ASP A 362 32.80 19.56 -26.81
N GLU A 363 32.20 20.41 -27.64
CA GLU A 363 31.85 21.79 -27.29
C GLU A 363 30.88 21.84 -26.10
N LEU A 364 29.79 21.07 -26.16
CA LEU A 364 28.83 20.98 -25.05
C LEU A 364 29.47 20.42 -23.78
N ILE A 365 30.41 19.47 -23.92
CA ILE A 365 31.16 18.92 -22.79
C ILE A 365 32.03 20.02 -22.14
N LYS A 366 32.66 20.87 -22.94
CA LYS A 366 33.50 21.97 -22.42
C LYS A 366 32.68 23.08 -21.77
N GLU A 367 31.51 23.38 -22.31
CA GLU A 367 30.58 24.36 -21.74
C GLU A 367 30.02 23.92 -20.39
N ASN A 368 29.85 22.61 -20.18
CA ASN A 368 29.16 22.05 -19.01
C ASN A 368 30.06 21.23 -18.07
N LYS A 369 31.36 21.54 -18.01
CA LYS A 369 32.37 20.73 -17.31
C LYS A 369 32.02 20.34 -15.87
N ASN A 370 31.34 21.23 -15.13
CA ASN A 370 31.05 21.00 -13.71
C ASN A 370 29.86 20.05 -13.46
N TYR A 371 29.02 19.78 -14.46
CA TYR A 371 27.79 18.99 -14.30
C TYR A 371 27.73 17.75 -15.20
N ILE A 372 28.83 17.38 -15.85
CA ILE A 372 28.88 16.21 -16.73
C ILE A 372 29.11 14.94 -15.94
N SER A 373 28.24 13.96 -16.16
CA SER A 373 28.43 12.61 -15.61
C SER A 373 29.65 11.92 -16.22
N SER A 374 30.40 11.16 -15.41
CA SER A 374 31.54 10.37 -15.86
C SER A 374 31.23 9.45 -17.05
N ASP A 375 30.01 8.88 -17.09
CA ASP A 375 29.56 7.99 -18.16
C ASP A 375 29.49 8.69 -19.52
N ILE A 376 29.19 10.00 -19.55
CA ILE A 376 29.17 10.79 -20.78
C ILE A 376 30.60 10.96 -21.29
N TYR A 377 31.53 11.32 -20.41
CA TYR A 377 32.94 11.46 -20.77
C TYR A 377 33.52 10.14 -21.29
N LEU A 378 33.18 9.04 -20.63
CA LEU A 378 33.54 7.70 -21.07
C LEU A 378 33.00 7.38 -22.46
N ASN A 379 31.68 7.55 -22.68
CA ASN A 379 31.05 7.26 -23.97
C ASN A 379 31.57 8.15 -25.09
N PHE A 380 31.82 9.43 -24.82
CA PHE A 380 32.44 10.36 -25.76
C PHE A 380 33.81 9.86 -26.20
N ASN A 381 34.70 9.52 -25.25
CA ASN A 381 36.05 9.08 -25.58
C ASN A 381 36.09 7.71 -26.26
N LEU A 382 35.19 6.79 -25.89
CA LEU A 382 34.99 5.53 -26.61
C LEU A 382 34.61 5.74 -28.09
N LEU A 383 33.73 6.71 -28.33
CA LEU A 383 33.29 7.07 -29.67
C LEU A 383 34.40 7.79 -30.45
N HIS A 384 35.15 8.67 -29.79
CA HIS A 384 36.32 9.33 -30.37
C HIS A 384 37.40 8.33 -30.78
N GLY A 385 37.70 7.33 -29.95
CA GLY A 385 38.58 6.23 -30.34
C GLY A 385 38.06 5.42 -31.54
N THR A 386 36.74 5.30 -31.67
CA THR A 386 36.12 4.63 -32.83
C THR A 386 36.33 5.44 -34.11
N TYR A 387 36.20 6.77 -34.04
CA TYR A 387 36.54 7.68 -35.14
C TYR A 387 38.02 7.56 -35.53
N LEU A 388 38.94 7.66 -34.56
CA LEU A 388 40.39 7.55 -34.81
C LEU A 388 40.75 6.22 -35.50
N LYS A 389 40.14 5.12 -35.07
CA LYS A 389 40.29 3.82 -35.73
C LYS A 389 39.84 3.88 -37.20
N GLN A 390 38.66 4.43 -37.48
CA GLN A 390 38.12 4.50 -38.85
C GLN A 390 38.94 5.42 -39.76
N THR A 391 39.58 6.47 -39.22
CA THR A 391 40.52 7.32 -39.94
C THR A 391 41.95 6.75 -39.99
N LYS A 392 42.16 5.51 -39.52
CA LYS A 392 43.44 4.79 -39.49
C LYS A 392 44.50 5.39 -38.54
N ASN A 393 44.09 6.23 -37.60
CA ASN A 393 44.93 6.73 -36.51
C ASN A 393 44.97 5.72 -35.35
N TYR A 394 45.43 4.51 -35.65
CA TYR A 394 45.33 3.37 -34.72
C TYR A 394 46.12 3.55 -33.42
N LYS A 395 47.29 4.19 -33.49
CA LYS A 395 48.14 4.44 -32.32
C LYS A 395 47.43 5.35 -31.31
N GLU A 396 46.91 6.48 -31.78
CA GLU A 396 46.13 7.42 -30.96
C GLU A 396 44.87 6.77 -30.40
N ALA A 397 44.19 5.90 -31.18
CA ALA A 397 43.04 5.16 -30.70
C ALA A 397 43.41 4.21 -29.54
N ILE A 398 44.53 3.48 -29.64
CA ILE A 398 45.00 2.58 -28.58
C ILE A 398 45.43 3.36 -27.34
N GLU A 399 46.16 4.47 -27.50
CA GLU A 399 46.57 5.35 -26.39
C GLU A 399 45.35 5.86 -25.64
N LEU A 400 44.34 6.38 -26.36
CA LEU A 400 43.09 6.85 -25.78
C LEU A 400 42.33 5.72 -25.06
N TYR A 401 42.17 4.56 -25.68
CA TYR A 401 41.49 3.43 -25.02
C TYR A 401 42.22 2.96 -23.76
N ASN A 402 43.56 2.99 -23.74
CA ASN A 402 44.33 2.60 -22.56
C ASN A 402 44.20 3.60 -21.41
N GLU A 403 44.15 4.90 -21.70
CA GLU A 403 43.89 5.94 -20.71
C GLU A 403 42.53 5.71 -20.03
N ILE A 404 41.49 5.48 -20.83
CA ILE A 404 40.14 5.20 -20.33
C ILE A 404 40.09 3.87 -19.58
N LEU A 405 40.79 2.83 -20.08
CA LEU A 405 40.84 1.53 -19.42
C LEU A 405 41.45 1.65 -18.02
N GLN A 406 42.55 2.39 -17.89
CA GLN A 406 43.20 2.62 -16.60
C GLN A 406 42.24 3.34 -15.64
N TRP A 407 41.51 4.36 -16.12
CA TRP A 407 40.50 5.04 -15.32
C TRP A 407 39.39 4.08 -14.85
N CYS A 408 38.93 3.15 -15.70
CA CYS A 408 37.96 2.13 -15.30
C CYS A 408 38.55 1.08 -14.34
N VAL A 409 39.85 0.76 -14.44
CA VAL A 409 40.55 -0.11 -13.49
C VAL A 409 40.60 0.54 -12.11
N ASP A 410 40.98 1.82 -12.04
CA ASP A 410 41.09 2.55 -10.77
C ASP A 410 39.73 2.64 -10.03
N LYS A 411 38.62 2.65 -10.78
CA LYS A 411 37.25 2.67 -10.24
C LYS A 411 36.60 1.29 -10.06
N ASN A 412 37.30 0.22 -10.43
CA ASN A 412 36.76 -1.14 -10.54
C ASN A 412 35.45 -1.22 -11.34
N ASP A 413 35.37 -0.46 -12.42
CA ASP A 413 34.26 -0.51 -13.38
C ASP A 413 34.50 -1.64 -14.38
N ILE A 414 34.32 -2.86 -13.90
CA ILE A 414 34.54 -4.11 -14.64
C ILE A 414 33.73 -4.13 -15.92
N TYR A 415 32.50 -3.62 -15.85
CA TYR A 415 31.62 -3.48 -17.02
C TYR A 415 32.30 -2.72 -18.16
N ASN A 416 32.80 -1.52 -17.88
CA ASN A 416 33.44 -0.71 -18.90
C ASN A 416 34.86 -1.19 -19.27
N GLN A 417 35.60 -1.83 -18.35
CA GLN A 417 36.86 -2.49 -18.65
C GLN A 417 36.67 -3.53 -19.78
N ARG A 418 35.67 -4.41 -19.67
CA ARG A 418 35.35 -5.42 -20.70
C ARG A 418 35.06 -4.77 -22.05
N LYS A 419 34.27 -3.69 -22.06
CA LYS A 419 33.90 -2.95 -23.28
C LYS A 419 35.12 -2.33 -23.97
N ILE A 420 36.02 -1.71 -23.20
CA ILE A 420 37.22 -1.06 -23.72
C ILE A 420 38.23 -2.09 -24.23
N MET A 421 38.46 -3.18 -23.50
CA MET A 421 39.35 -4.27 -23.93
C MET A 421 38.92 -4.84 -25.31
N LYS A 422 37.61 -5.07 -25.52
CA LYS A 422 37.06 -5.48 -26.82
C LYS A 422 37.34 -4.46 -27.94
N LYS A 423 37.29 -3.15 -27.63
CA LYS A 423 37.62 -2.08 -28.60
C LYS A 423 39.11 -2.10 -28.96
N ILE A 424 40.00 -2.30 -27.99
CA ILE A 424 41.46 -2.42 -28.23
C ILE A 424 41.77 -3.64 -29.10
N MET A 425 41.19 -4.80 -28.77
CA MET A 425 41.32 -6.02 -29.59
C MET A 425 40.85 -5.79 -31.03
N ASN A 426 39.74 -5.07 -31.22
CA ASN A 426 39.27 -4.73 -32.56
C ASN A 426 40.25 -3.85 -33.34
N VAL A 427 40.94 -2.91 -32.68
CA VAL A 427 42.02 -2.14 -33.32
C VAL A 427 43.20 -3.05 -33.66
N ALA A 428 43.62 -3.92 -32.74
CA ALA A 428 44.73 -4.87 -32.91
C ALA A 428 44.53 -5.77 -34.13
N ILE A 429 43.31 -6.34 -34.30
CA ILE A 429 42.92 -7.13 -35.47
C ILE A 429 43.08 -6.33 -36.77
N ASN A 430 42.65 -5.07 -36.79
CA ASN A 430 42.72 -4.22 -37.98
C ASN A 430 44.17 -3.91 -38.42
N ILE A 431 45.09 -3.79 -37.47
CA ILE A 431 46.53 -3.59 -37.74
C ILE A 431 47.32 -4.90 -37.84
N LYS A 432 46.66 -6.05 -37.67
CA LYS A 432 47.27 -7.40 -37.63
C LYS A 432 48.33 -7.56 -36.54
N ASP A 433 48.15 -6.87 -35.41
CA ASP A 433 48.98 -7.04 -34.21
C ASP A 433 48.39 -8.15 -33.32
N TYR A 434 48.60 -9.39 -33.73
CA TYR A 434 48.07 -10.56 -33.03
C TYR A 434 48.64 -10.73 -31.62
N LYS A 435 49.82 -10.16 -31.34
CA LYS A 435 50.42 -10.20 -30.00
C LYS A 435 49.65 -9.30 -29.04
N LEU A 436 49.31 -8.09 -29.48
CA LEU A 436 48.45 -7.18 -28.72
C LEU A 436 47.05 -7.76 -28.54
N GLU A 437 46.49 -8.38 -29.58
CA GLU A 437 45.20 -9.07 -29.48
C GLU A 437 45.23 -10.17 -28.40
N GLU A 438 46.23 -11.05 -28.43
CA GLU A 438 46.42 -12.12 -27.45
C GLU A 438 46.57 -11.59 -26.02
N GLU A 439 47.34 -10.51 -25.83
CA GLU A 439 47.50 -9.86 -24.52
C GLU A 439 46.14 -9.45 -23.92
N TYR A 440 45.27 -8.82 -24.71
CA TYR A 440 43.96 -8.37 -24.23
C TYR A 440 42.94 -9.50 -24.13
N ILE A 441 43.07 -10.57 -24.91
CA ILE A 441 42.29 -11.81 -24.72
C ILE A 441 42.59 -12.38 -23.33
N LEU A 442 43.87 -12.50 -22.96
CA LEU A 442 44.27 -13.04 -21.66
C LEU A 442 43.80 -12.14 -20.51
N LYS A 443 43.99 -10.81 -20.62
CA LYS A 443 43.47 -9.86 -19.61
C LYS A 443 41.95 -9.95 -19.45
N LEU A 444 41.21 -10.07 -20.56
CA LEU A 444 39.76 -10.20 -20.53
C LEU A 444 39.33 -11.54 -19.93
N ALA A 445 40.03 -12.63 -20.26
CA ALA A 445 39.78 -13.96 -19.70
C ALA A 445 40.03 -13.98 -18.19
N ASP A 446 41.14 -13.40 -17.72
CA ASP A 446 41.44 -13.26 -16.30
C ASP A 446 40.40 -12.40 -15.58
N LEU A 447 39.97 -11.29 -16.18
CA LEU A 447 38.93 -10.43 -15.63
C LEU A 447 37.60 -11.21 -15.50
N ILE A 448 37.20 -11.95 -16.54
CA ILE A 448 35.99 -12.77 -16.53
C ILE A 448 36.08 -13.92 -15.51
N ASN A 449 37.24 -14.57 -15.39
CA ASN A 449 37.48 -15.65 -14.41
C ASN A 449 37.42 -15.16 -12.97
N ASN A 450 37.84 -13.93 -12.72
CA ASN A 450 37.85 -13.33 -11.39
C ASN A 450 36.51 -12.67 -11.01
N THR A 451 35.67 -12.38 -12.00
CA THR A 451 34.26 -12.03 -11.76
C THR A 451 33.47 -13.32 -11.58
N GLU A 452 32.51 -13.39 -10.64
CA GLU A 452 31.63 -14.57 -10.41
C GLU A 452 30.71 -14.93 -11.62
N ASP A 453 31.04 -14.46 -12.83
CA ASP A 453 30.15 -14.27 -13.98
C ASP A 453 30.24 -15.42 -15.01
N ILE A 454 30.91 -16.53 -14.69
CA ILE A 454 31.16 -17.63 -15.65
C ILE A 454 29.96 -18.57 -15.86
N ILE A 455 28.84 -18.45 -15.13
CA ILE A 455 27.74 -19.45 -15.19
C ILE A 455 26.36 -18.83 -15.53
N TYR A 456 26.23 -17.52 -15.74
CA TYR A 456 24.94 -16.87 -15.42
C TYR A 456 24.10 -16.32 -16.59
N SER A 457 24.46 -16.49 -17.87
CA SER A 457 23.50 -16.18 -18.96
C SER A 457 22.19 -17.01 -18.81
N ASP A 458 22.34 -18.27 -18.39
CA ASP A 458 21.24 -19.17 -18.01
C ASP A 458 20.56 -18.75 -16.70
N PHE A 459 21.27 -18.09 -15.79
CA PHE A 459 20.71 -17.70 -14.50
C PHE A 459 19.91 -16.39 -14.56
N SER A 460 20.24 -15.43 -15.43
CA SER A 460 19.34 -14.29 -15.69
C SER A 460 18.04 -14.77 -16.31
N TYR A 461 18.09 -15.77 -17.20
CA TYR A 461 16.91 -16.48 -17.70
C TYR A 461 16.17 -17.24 -16.58
N TYR A 462 16.88 -18.01 -15.75
CA TYR A 462 16.32 -18.73 -14.61
C TYR A 462 15.70 -17.79 -13.58
N VAL A 463 16.33 -16.66 -13.26
CA VAL A 463 15.81 -15.64 -12.36
C VAL A 463 14.59 -15.00 -13.01
N LEU A 464 14.60 -14.66 -14.30
CA LEU A 464 13.41 -14.16 -15.01
C LEU A 464 12.24 -15.15 -15.04
N GLU A 465 12.48 -16.45 -15.22
CA GLU A 465 11.45 -17.49 -15.17
C GLU A 465 10.98 -17.79 -13.74
N THR A 466 11.90 -17.87 -12.78
CA THR A 466 11.61 -17.98 -11.35
C THR A 466 10.78 -16.78 -10.90
N VAL A 467 11.06 -15.61 -11.44
CA VAL A 467 10.32 -14.38 -11.19
C VAL A 467 8.99 -14.40 -11.91
N LYS A 468 8.86 -14.83 -13.17
CA LYS A 468 7.53 -15.02 -13.75
C LYS A 468 6.69 -15.98 -12.89
N SER A 469 7.32 -17.02 -12.34
CA SER A 469 6.68 -17.96 -11.42
C SER A 469 6.30 -17.27 -10.09
N GLU A 470 7.18 -16.47 -9.49
CA GLU A 470 6.88 -15.72 -8.27
C GLU A 470 5.84 -14.61 -8.49
N ILE A 471 5.82 -13.92 -9.67
CA ILE A 471 4.79 -12.99 -10.12
C ILE A 471 3.46 -13.71 -10.19
N SER A 472 3.43 -14.92 -10.74
CA SER A 472 2.20 -15.71 -10.81
C SER A 472 1.71 -16.09 -9.41
N ILE A 473 2.62 -16.43 -8.49
CA ILE A 473 2.31 -16.81 -7.10
C ILE A 473 1.85 -15.60 -6.26
N GLU A 474 2.53 -14.45 -6.36
CA GLU A 474 2.15 -13.19 -5.69
C GLU A 474 0.79 -12.69 -6.19
N ARG A 475 0.56 -12.72 -7.52
CA ARG A 475 -0.75 -12.40 -8.11
C ARG A 475 -1.84 -13.34 -7.64
N GLU A 476 -1.56 -14.65 -7.52
CA GLU A 476 -2.50 -15.60 -6.93
C GLU A 476 -2.77 -15.31 -5.44
N LYS A 477 -1.76 -14.99 -4.64
CA LYS A 477 -1.94 -14.60 -3.23
C LYS A 477 -2.82 -13.35 -3.09
N HIS A 478 -2.57 -12.32 -3.89
CA HIS A 478 -3.38 -11.11 -3.90
C HIS A 478 -4.83 -11.38 -4.34
N LYS A 479 -5.02 -12.19 -5.40
CA LYS A 479 -6.35 -12.63 -5.85
C LYS A 479 -7.08 -13.45 -4.79
N ASN A 480 -6.39 -14.37 -4.14
CA ASN A 480 -6.94 -15.20 -3.06
C ASN A 480 -7.34 -14.33 -1.86
N LYS A 481 -6.51 -13.35 -1.45
CA LYS A 481 -6.84 -12.41 -0.37
C LYS A 481 -8.06 -11.57 -0.70
N PHE A 482 -8.23 -11.16 -1.96
CA PHE A 482 -9.43 -10.46 -2.44
C PHE A 482 -10.66 -11.36 -2.39
N ILE A 483 -10.57 -12.61 -2.88
CA ILE A 483 -11.65 -13.61 -2.81
C ILE A 483 -12.07 -13.87 -1.36
N PHE A 484 -11.12 -14.05 -0.45
CA PHE A 484 -11.40 -14.23 0.99
C PHE A 484 -12.15 -13.03 1.59
N LYS A 485 -11.79 -11.79 1.23
CA LYS A 485 -12.53 -10.60 1.67
C LYS A 485 -13.98 -10.62 1.15
N VAL A 486 -14.19 -10.92 -0.13
CA VAL A 486 -15.53 -11.02 -0.73
C VAL A 486 -16.35 -12.11 -0.04
N LEU A 487 -15.79 -13.30 0.16
CA LEU A 487 -16.46 -14.41 0.84
C LEU A 487 -16.84 -14.04 2.28
N SER A 488 -15.92 -13.43 3.03
CA SER A 488 -16.20 -12.97 4.41
C SER A 488 -17.34 -11.94 4.47
N LEU A 489 -17.38 -11.00 3.52
CA LEU A 489 -18.45 -10.01 3.42
C LEU A 489 -19.80 -10.66 3.09
N THR A 490 -19.83 -11.58 2.12
CA THR A 490 -21.07 -12.32 1.77
C THR A 490 -21.60 -13.15 2.93
N LEU A 491 -20.72 -13.77 3.72
CA LEU A 491 -21.11 -14.51 4.93
C LEU A 491 -21.75 -13.59 5.97
N VAL A 492 -21.14 -12.44 6.25
CA VAL A 492 -21.69 -11.44 7.18
C VAL A 492 -23.06 -10.94 6.71
N CYS A 493 -23.21 -10.59 5.43
CA CYS A 493 -24.50 -10.20 4.86
C CYS A 493 -25.56 -11.30 4.99
N SER A 494 -25.18 -12.57 4.72
CA SER A 494 -26.11 -13.70 4.85
C SER A 494 -26.58 -13.91 6.29
N LEU A 495 -25.69 -13.76 7.29
CA LEU A 495 -26.03 -13.85 8.71
C LEU A 495 -26.99 -12.73 9.13
N ILE A 496 -26.78 -11.49 8.66
CA ILE A 496 -27.68 -10.37 8.93
C ILE A 496 -29.07 -10.65 8.34
N ILE A 497 -29.15 -11.11 7.09
CA ILE A 497 -30.41 -11.48 6.44
C ILE A 497 -31.12 -12.61 7.20
N PHE A 498 -30.36 -13.61 7.66
CA PHE A 498 -30.91 -14.71 8.46
C PHE A 498 -31.52 -14.21 9.78
N VAL A 499 -30.82 -13.35 10.53
CA VAL A 499 -31.32 -12.78 11.79
C VAL A 499 -32.59 -11.94 11.56
N ILE A 500 -32.61 -11.11 10.51
CA ILE A 500 -33.79 -10.31 10.15
C ILE A 500 -34.97 -11.22 9.77
N SER A 501 -34.72 -12.26 8.98
CA SER A 501 -35.76 -13.20 8.56
C SER A 501 -36.31 -14.00 9.74
N TYR A 502 -35.44 -14.47 10.63
CA TYR A 502 -35.80 -15.20 11.84
C TYR A 502 -36.67 -14.35 12.77
N THR A 503 -36.28 -13.09 13.02
CA THR A 503 -37.06 -12.17 13.85
C THR A 503 -38.42 -11.84 13.22
N LYS A 504 -38.49 -11.68 11.90
CA LYS A 504 -39.74 -11.47 11.16
C LYS A 504 -40.67 -12.68 11.26
N ILE A 505 -40.16 -13.89 11.06
CA ILE A 505 -40.94 -15.14 11.20
C ILE A 505 -41.47 -15.28 12.63
N LYS A 506 -40.64 -15.02 13.64
CA LYS A 506 -41.05 -15.06 15.05
C LYS A 506 -42.18 -14.07 15.33
N LYS A 507 -42.10 -12.85 14.81
CA LYS A 507 -43.16 -11.82 14.97
C LYS A 507 -44.47 -12.23 14.29
N LEU A 508 -44.41 -12.78 13.08
CA LEU A 508 -45.58 -13.27 12.35
C LEU A 508 -46.27 -14.44 13.07
N ARG A 509 -45.49 -15.36 13.66
CA ARG A 509 -46.06 -16.45 14.47
C ARG A 509 -46.88 -15.92 15.64
N VAL A 510 -46.34 -14.97 16.41
CA VAL A 510 -47.06 -14.36 17.55
C VAL A 510 -48.33 -13.62 17.10
N GLN A 511 -48.28 -12.91 15.97
CA GLN A 511 -49.43 -12.17 15.46
C GLN A 511 -50.57 -13.08 14.96
N ASN A 512 -50.26 -14.33 14.61
CA ASN A 512 -51.23 -15.29 14.06
C ASN A 512 -51.74 -16.30 15.10
N GLN A 513 -51.67 -15.98 16.40
CA GLN A 513 -52.17 -16.84 17.49
C GLN A 513 -53.64 -16.61 17.85
N LYS A 514 -54.31 -15.61 17.25
CA LYS A 514 -55.68 -15.21 17.57
C LYS A 514 -56.66 -15.58 16.45
N ASP A 515 -57.89 -15.95 16.83
CA ASP A 515 -58.99 -16.13 15.89
C ASP A 515 -59.43 -14.79 15.29
N GLY A 516 -59.69 -14.78 13.99
CA GLY A 516 -60.04 -13.57 13.24
C GLY A 516 -61.34 -12.93 13.72
N LEU A 517 -62.33 -13.75 14.12
CA LEU A 517 -63.67 -13.33 14.48
C LEU A 517 -63.81 -13.06 15.99
N THR A 518 -63.50 -14.04 16.83
CA THR A 518 -63.78 -13.98 18.27
C THR A 518 -62.68 -13.30 19.08
N LYS A 519 -61.48 -13.12 18.51
CA LYS A 519 -60.25 -12.67 19.19
C LYS A 519 -59.79 -13.54 20.37
N SER A 520 -60.39 -14.72 20.55
CA SER A 520 -59.82 -15.78 21.39
C SER A 520 -58.51 -16.29 20.76
N TYR A 521 -57.75 -17.11 21.47
CA TYR A 521 -56.67 -17.84 20.81
C TYR A 521 -57.23 -18.81 19.77
N ASN A 522 -56.44 -19.20 18.78
CA ASN A 522 -56.87 -20.17 17.76
C ASN A 522 -56.39 -21.59 18.11
N ARG A 523 -56.84 -22.58 17.34
CA ARG A 523 -56.43 -23.98 17.48
C ARG A 523 -54.91 -24.17 17.43
N PHE A 524 -54.20 -23.39 16.62
CA PHE A 524 -52.74 -23.47 16.54
C PHE A 524 -52.08 -23.14 17.88
N TYR A 525 -52.49 -22.04 18.51
CA TYR A 525 -51.99 -21.67 19.84
C TYR A 525 -52.38 -22.68 20.93
N PHE A 526 -53.59 -23.25 20.85
CA PHE A 526 -53.99 -24.32 21.75
C PHE A 526 -53.05 -25.53 21.65
N ASN A 527 -52.75 -26.00 20.44
CA ASN A 527 -51.84 -27.13 20.24
C ASN A 527 -50.43 -26.83 20.80
N GLU A 528 -49.90 -25.62 20.56
CA GLU A 528 -48.61 -25.19 21.13
C GLU A 528 -48.63 -25.22 22.67
N LEU A 529 -49.73 -24.77 23.29
CA LEU A 529 -49.88 -24.80 24.75
C LEU A 529 -50.01 -26.22 25.30
N TYR A 530 -50.77 -27.06 24.61
CA TYR A 530 -51.03 -28.44 25.00
C TYR A 530 -49.74 -29.27 24.95
N GLU A 531 -48.99 -29.21 23.85
CA GLU A 531 -47.68 -29.84 23.71
C GLU A 531 -46.70 -29.33 24.77
N ARG A 532 -46.69 -28.01 25.02
CA ARG A 532 -45.81 -27.44 26.06
C ARG A 532 -46.14 -27.99 27.44
N PHE A 533 -47.41 -28.03 27.84
CA PHE A 533 -47.78 -28.55 29.16
C PHE A 533 -47.46 -30.03 29.33
N ILE A 534 -47.56 -30.83 28.26
CA ILE A 534 -47.10 -32.23 28.27
C ILE A 534 -45.57 -32.28 28.43
N SER A 535 -44.82 -31.52 27.63
CA SER A 535 -43.35 -31.53 27.65
C SER A 535 -42.73 -31.02 28.96
N GLU A 536 -43.39 -30.06 29.62
CA GLU A 536 -42.97 -29.48 30.90
C GLU A 536 -43.53 -30.27 32.10
N ASP A 537 -44.19 -31.41 31.86
CA ASP A 537 -44.86 -32.23 32.85
C ASP A 537 -45.78 -31.42 33.79
N THR A 538 -46.42 -30.38 33.26
CA THR A 538 -47.35 -29.53 34.02
C THR A 538 -48.69 -30.23 34.20
N ASN A 539 -49.33 -30.10 35.36
CA ASN A 539 -50.70 -30.57 35.55
C ASN A 539 -51.69 -29.53 35.01
N PHE A 540 -52.57 -29.94 34.11
CA PHE A 540 -53.53 -29.08 33.44
C PHE A 540 -54.90 -29.75 33.30
N SER A 541 -55.86 -29.00 32.80
CA SER A 541 -57.22 -29.45 32.54
C SER A 541 -57.72 -28.84 31.24
N ILE A 542 -58.63 -29.56 30.58
CA ILE A 542 -59.25 -29.17 29.31
C ILE A 542 -60.77 -29.19 29.50
N MET A 543 -61.41 -28.08 29.14
CA MET A 543 -62.85 -28.02 28.91
C MET A 543 -63.08 -27.90 27.40
N MET A 544 -63.58 -28.96 26.78
CA MET A 544 -64.05 -28.94 25.39
C MET A 544 -65.51 -28.50 25.38
N ILE A 545 -65.80 -27.43 24.65
CA ILE A 545 -67.08 -26.70 24.69
C ILE A 545 -67.62 -26.62 23.27
N ASP A 546 -68.89 -26.97 23.07
CA ASP A 546 -69.55 -26.83 21.77
C ASP A 546 -70.95 -26.22 21.93
N ILE A 547 -71.27 -25.26 21.05
CA ILE A 547 -72.58 -24.59 21.02
C ILE A 547 -73.66 -25.54 20.48
N ASP A 548 -74.67 -25.82 21.30
CA ASP A 548 -75.74 -26.73 20.93
C ASP A 548 -76.55 -26.23 19.73
N ASN A 549 -76.74 -27.11 18.74
CA ASN A 549 -77.54 -26.85 17.54
C ASN A 549 -77.09 -25.62 16.72
N PHE A 550 -75.79 -25.29 16.74
CA PHE A 550 -75.26 -24.09 16.07
C PHE A 550 -75.57 -24.05 14.57
N LYS A 551 -75.51 -25.21 13.88
CA LYS A 551 -75.93 -25.30 12.47
C LYS A 551 -77.39 -24.89 12.27
N SER A 552 -78.32 -25.43 13.05
CA SER A 552 -79.74 -25.05 12.99
C SER A 552 -79.94 -23.56 13.27
N LEU A 553 -79.15 -23.00 14.19
CA LEU A 553 -79.17 -21.57 14.50
C LEU A 553 -78.71 -20.72 13.31
N ASN A 554 -77.63 -21.11 12.63
CA ASN A 554 -77.18 -20.47 11.39
C ASN A 554 -78.20 -20.59 10.26
N ASP A 555 -78.78 -21.79 10.08
CA ASP A 555 -79.76 -22.06 9.03
C ASP A 555 -81.04 -21.24 9.24
N THR A 556 -81.39 -20.91 10.50
CA THR A 556 -82.60 -20.17 10.85
C THR A 556 -82.40 -18.65 10.81
N TYR A 557 -81.28 -18.15 11.33
CA TYR A 557 -81.06 -16.71 11.56
C TYR A 557 -79.93 -16.10 10.72
N GLY A 558 -79.26 -16.92 9.90
CA GLY A 558 -78.16 -16.51 9.04
C GLY A 558 -76.80 -16.49 9.75
N HIS A 559 -75.72 -16.62 8.96
CA HIS A 559 -74.35 -16.70 9.47
C HIS A 559 -73.89 -15.48 10.27
N GLN A 560 -74.37 -14.27 9.95
CA GLN A 560 -74.03 -13.06 10.72
C GLN A 560 -74.56 -13.12 12.16
N PHE A 561 -75.72 -13.74 12.37
CA PHE A 561 -76.24 -13.98 13.71
C PHE A 561 -75.40 -15.03 14.43
N GLY A 562 -75.02 -16.11 13.74
CA GLY A 562 -74.05 -17.09 14.27
C GLY A 562 -72.73 -16.48 14.70
N ASP A 563 -72.16 -15.58 13.90
CA ASP A 563 -70.94 -14.85 14.24
C ASP A 563 -71.12 -14.02 15.53
N THR A 564 -72.27 -13.37 15.68
CA THR A 564 -72.63 -12.63 16.90
C THR A 564 -72.74 -13.56 18.11
N VAL A 565 -73.32 -14.75 17.92
CA VAL A 565 -73.40 -15.77 18.98
C VAL A 565 -71.99 -16.23 19.38
N LEU A 566 -71.10 -16.52 18.43
CA LEU A 566 -69.71 -16.92 18.70
C LEU A 566 -68.94 -15.85 19.48
N ILE A 567 -69.07 -14.58 19.09
CA ILE A 567 -68.44 -13.45 19.78
C ILE A 567 -68.97 -13.33 21.22
N ASN A 568 -70.28 -13.44 21.41
CA ASN A 568 -70.90 -13.32 22.73
C ASN A 568 -70.53 -14.50 23.65
N VAL A 569 -70.58 -15.73 23.15
CA VAL A 569 -70.13 -16.92 23.90
C VAL A 569 -68.67 -16.76 24.32
N CYS A 570 -67.80 -16.36 23.39
CA CYS A 570 -66.39 -16.10 23.68
C CYS A 570 -66.21 -15.02 24.77
N ASN A 571 -66.94 -13.91 24.67
CA ASN A 571 -66.89 -12.82 25.66
C ASN A 571 -67.42 -13.27 27.03
N THR A 572 -68.47 -14.07 27.07
CA THR A 572 -69.03 -14.63 28.32
C THR A 572 -68.02 -15.56 28.98
N ILE A 573 -67.43 -16.50 28.24
CA ILE A 573 -66.40 -17.39 28.77
C ILE A 573 -65.19 -16.59 29.26
N SER A 574 -64.72 -15.61 28.48
CA SER A 574 -63.56 -14.78 28.81
C SER A 574 -63.73 -13.95 30.09
N LYS A 575 -64.97 -13.62 30.48
CA LYS A 575 -65.27 -12.91 31.74
C LYS A 575 -65.27 -13.83 32.96
N ILE A 576 -65.48 -15.12 32.75
CA ILE A 576 -65.61 -16.12 33.82
C ILE A 576 -64.26 -16.74 34.13
N ILE A 577 -63.47 -17.06 33.10
CA ILE A 577 -62.15 -17.67 33.29
C ILE A 577 -61.14 -16.66 33.82
N ASP A 578 -60.18 -17.14 34.59
CA ASP A 578 -59.09 -16.32 35.11
C ASP A 578 -57.95 -16.14 34.10
N LYS A 579 -56.91 -15.42 34.53
CA LYS A 579 -55.73 -15.08 33.72
C LYS A 579 -54.90 -16.31 33.36
N ASP A 580 -54.97 -17.33 34.20
CA ASP A 580 -54.18 -18.57 34.08
C ASP A 580 -54.86 -19.59 33.16
N SER A 581 -56.13 -19.35 32.84
CA SER A 581 -56.92 -20.09 31.86
C SER A 581 -56.86 -19.44 30.48
N LYS A 582 -56.73 -20.24 29.42
CA LYS A 582 -56.69 -19.75 28.02
C LYS A 582 -57.87 -20.28 27.24
N LEU A 583 -58.71 -19.37 26.76
CA LEU A 583 -59.78 -19.66 25.81
C LEU A 583 -59.25 -19.68 24.38
N CYS A 584 -59.46 -20.80 23.70
CA CYS A 584 -59.11 -21.03 22.31
C CYS A 584 -60.36 -21.41 21.52
N ARG A 585 -60.49 -20.93 20.28
CA ARG A 585 -61.48 -21.44 19.33
C ARG A 585 -60.84 -22.62 18.59
N TYR A 586 -61.38 -23.81 18.81
CA TYR A 586 -60.82 -25.06 18.32
C TYR A 586 -61.37 -25.42 16.93
N GLY A 587 -62.64 -25.12 16.68
CA GLY A 587 -63.35 -25.41 15.42
C GLY A 587 -64.37 -24.33 15.04
N GLY A 588 -65.36 -24.70 14.23
CA GLY A 588 -66.42 -23.77 13.79
C GLY A 588 -67.17 -23.14 14.96
N GLU A 589 -67.75 -23.99 15.80
CA GLU A 589 -68.52 -23.65 17.01
C GLU A 589 -67.90 -24.17 18.31
N GLU A 590 -66.73 -24.82 18.18
CA GLU A 590 -66.02 -25.48 19.25
C GLU A 590 -65.01 -24.53 19.90
N PHE A 591 -65.02 -24.49 21.23
CA PHE A 591 -64.06 -23.78 22.06
C PHE A 591 -63.37 -24.74 23.01
N VAL A 592 -62.12 -24.44 23.33
CA VAL A 592 -61.35 -25.12 24.36
C VAL A 592 -60.89 -24.11 25.40
N VAL A 593 -61.16 -24.39 26.66
CA VAL A 593 -60.47 -23.71 27.77
C VAL A 593 -59.43 -24.67 28.32
N VAL A 594 -58.17 -24.22 28.35
CA VAL A 594 -57.08 -24.94 29.01
C VAL A 594 -56.62 -24.16 30.23
N SER A 595 -56.49 -24.84 31.37
CA SER A 595 -56.13 -24.22 32.66
C SER A 595 -55.12 -25.09 33.39
N SER A 596 -54.09 -24.48 33.98
CA SER A 596 -53.12 -25.17 34.84
C SER A 596 -53.51 -25.08 36.32
N ASN A 597 -53.15 -26.10 37.10
CA ASN A 597 -53.29 -26.12 38.56
C ASN A 597 -54.70 -25.84 39.12
N LYS A 598 -55.74 -26.33 38.44
CA LYS A 598 -57.12 -26.26 38.93
C LYS A 598 -57.53 -27.56 39.62
N SER A 599 -58.16 -27.44 40.78
CA SER A 599 -58.83 -28.55 41.46
C SER A 599 -60.09 -28.96 40.70
N ARG A 600 -60.54 -30.21 40.91
CA ARG A 600 -61.80 -30.70 40.32
C ARG A 600 -63.00 -29.82 40.68
N GLN A 601 -63.09 -29.39 41.94
CA GLN A 601 -64.15 -28.51 42.42
C GLN A 601 -64.16 -27.16 41.68
N GLU A 602 -63.00 -26.53 41.48
CA GLU A 602 -62.91 -25.28 40.70
C GLU A 602 -63.36 -25.47 39.25
N LEU A 603 -63.03 -26.61 38.64
CA LEU A 603 -63.44 -26.91 37.27
C LEU A 603 -64.95 -27.15 37.17
N GLU A 604 -65.54 -27.86 38.13
CA GLU A 604 -66.99 -28.06 38.23
C GLU A 604 -67.72 -26.71 38.36
N GLU A 605 -67.24 -25.82 39.24
CA GLU A 605 -67.81 -24.49 39.42
C GLU A 605 -67.66 -23.61 38.17
N ILE A 606 -66.48 -23.57 37.55
CA ILE A 606 -66.20 -22.72 36.38
C ILE A 606 -66.98 -23.21 35.15
N SER A 607 -66.96 -24.51 34.87
CA SER A 607 -67.64 -25.09 33.71
C SER A 607 -69.16 -24.94 33.80
N GLU A 608 -69.74 -25.18 34.98
CA GLU A 608 -71.18 -25.00 35.19
C GLU A 608 -71.58 -23.53 35.13
N LYS A 609 -70.75 -22.64 35.68
CA LYS A 609 -70.96 -21.19 35.57
C LYS A 609 -70.92 -20.73 34.11
N ILE A 610 -69.98 -21.21 33.30
CA ILE A 610 -69.93 -20.93 31.86
C ILE A 610 -71.24 -21.35 31.19
N ARG A 611 -71.68 -22.59 31.43
CA ARG A 611 -72.91 -23.14 30.84
C ARG A 611 -74.13 -22.30 31.19
N VAL A 612 -74.30 -22.01 32.49
CA VAL A 612 -75.44 -21.25 33.01
C VAL A 612 -75.45 -19.80 32.52
N GLU A 613 -74.32 -19.12 32.50
CA GLU A 613 -74.25 -17.73 32.05
C GLU A 613 -74.49 -17.58 30.55
N VAL A 614 -74.07 -18.56 29.74
CA VAL A 614 -74.44 -18.59 28.31
C VAL A 614 -75.93 -18.90 28.13
N GLU A 615 -76.48 -19.85 28.88
CA GLU A 615 -77.93 -20.15 28.84
C GLU A 615 -78.79 -18.93 29.23
N LYS A 616 -78.34 -18.11 30.18
CA LYS A 616 -79.01 -16.89 30.61
C LYS A 616 -78.77 -15.68 29.71
N SER A 617 -77.74 -15.73 28.85
CA SER A 617 -77.39 -14.61 28.00
C SER A 617 -78.53 -14.33 27.01
N ALA A 618 -79.05 -13.09 27.01
CA ALA A 618 -80.07 -12.68 26.06
C ALA A 618 -79.41 -12.39 24.71
N PHE A 619 -79.61 -13.29 23.74
CA PHE A 619 -79.23 -13.05 22.35
C PHE A 619 -80.34 -12.25 21.64
N GLN A 620 -80.00 -11.60 20.52
CA GLN A 620 -81.00 -10.86 19.74
C GLN A 620 -82.19 -11.79 19.42
N GLN A 621 -83.41 -11.24 19.46
CA GLN A 621 -84.67 -11.97 19.23
C GLN A 621 -85.04 -13.02 20.30
N ASN A 622 -84.46 -12.95 21.52
CA ASN A 622 -84.71 -13.89 22.64
C ASN A 622 -84.41 -15.36 22.29
N VAL A 623 -83.46 -15.60 21.38
CA VAL A 623 -83.02 -16.94 21.02
C VAL A 623 -82.23 -17.56 22.18
N LYS A 624 -82.63 -18.76 22.59
CA LYS A 624 -81.93 -19.52 23.65
C LYS A 624 -80.72 -20.25 23.05
N VAL A 625 -79.53 -19.96 23.56
CA VAL A 625 -78.28 -20.65 23.19
C VAL A 625 -77.79 -21.44 24.39
N THR A 626 -77.44 -22.71 24.20
CA THR A 626 -76.91 -23.57 25.27
C THR A 626 -75.58 -24.19 24.86
N LEU A 627 -74.81 -24.61 25.86
CA LEU A 627 -73.50 -25.25 25.67
C LEU A 627 -73.52 -26.66 26.21
N SER A 628 -72.87 -27.57 25.49
CA SER A 628 -72.42 -28.84 26.05
C SER A 628 -70.92 -28.73 26.34
N ILE A 629 -70.48 -29.24 27.50
CA ILE A 629 -69.09 -29.13 27.95
C ILE A 629 -68.59 -30.49 28.42
N GLY A 630 -67.47 -30.95 27.87
CA GLY A 630 -66.71 -32.10 28.35
C GLY A 630 -65.44 -31.65 29.06
N VAL A 631 -65.23 -32.12 30.29
CA VAL A 631 -64.08 -31.72 31.11
C VAL A 631 -63.18 -32.92 31.38
N ALA A 632 -61.87 -32.72 31.24
CA ALA A 632 -60.85 -33.70 31.61
C ALA A 632 -59.69 -33.03 32.37
N MET A 633 -59.12 -33.77 33.31
CA MET A 633 -57.91 -33.37 34.04
C MET A 633 -56.75 -34.23 33.55
N SER A 634 -55.55 -33.68 33.51
CA SER A 634 -54.37 -34.44 33.09
C SER A 634 -54.03 -35.49 34.15
N CYS A 635 -54.25 -36.77 33.84
CA CYS A 635 -53.86 -37.96 34.60
C CYS A 635 -52.49 -38.49 34.12
N ASP A 636 -52.08 -39.70 34.55
CA ASP A 636 -50.74 -40.27 34.28
C ASP A 636 -50.36 -40.26 32.79
N ASN A 637 -51.33 -40.38 31.87
CA ASN A 637 -51.13 -40.16 30.44
C ASN A 637 -51.72 -38.81 29.99
N LYS A 638 -50.90 -37.76 30.02
CA LYS A 638 -51.28 -36.38 29.66
C LYS A 638 -51.62 -36.19 28.18
N GLU A 639 -51.13 -37.07 27.30
CA GLU A 639 -51.41 -37.03 25.86
C GLU A 639 -52.86 -37.40 25.52
N ASP A 640 -53.55 -38.13 26.40
CA ASP A 640 -54.94 -38.57 26.14
C ASP A 640 -55.98 -37.57 26.70
N THR A 641 -55.57 -36.56 27.46
CA THR A 641 -56.47 -35.62 28.16
C THR A 641 -57.44 -34.91 27.22
N LEU A 642 -56.99 -34.53 26.00
CA LEU A 642 -57.86 -33.91 25.00
C LEU A 642 -58.93 -34.89 24.50
N ASN A 643 -58.57 -36.15 24.27
CA ASN A 643 -59.50 -37.18 23.81
C ASN A 643 -60.54 -37.52 24.89
N VAL A 644 -60.14 -37.51 26.17
CA VAL A 644 -61.07 -37.68 27.29
C VAL A 644 -62.07 -36.53 27.35
N ALA A 645 -61.62 -35.27 27.22
CA ALA A 645 -62.51 -34.11 27.20
C ALA A 645 -63.50 -34.18 26.02
N ASP A 646 -63.04 -34.63 24.85
CA ASP A 646 -63.89 -34.82 23.66
C ASP A 646 -64.95 -35.92 23.86
N LYS A 647 -64.57 -37.07 24.42
CA LYS A 647 -65.52 -38.15 24.78
C LYS A 647 -66.58 -37.66 25.78
N ASN A 648 -66.18 -36.84 26.75
CA ASN A 648 -67.10 -36.24 27.71
C ASN A 648 -68.04 -35.23 27.04
N LEU A 649 -67.55 -34.43 26.08
CA LEU A 649 -68.38 -33.52 25.30
C LEU A 649 -69.40 -34.31 24.47
N TYR A 650 -68.97 -35.37 23.79
CA TYR A 650 -69.85 -36.25 23.04
C TYR A 650 -70.95 -36.86 23.92
N THR A 651 -70.58 -37.27 25.14
CA THR A 651 -71.54 -37.76 26.14
C THR A 651 -72.54 -36.66 26.49
N ALA A 652 -72.09 -35.44 26.76
CA ALA A 652 -72.97 -34.29 27.03
C ALA A 652 -73.98 -34.05 25.88
N LYS A 653 -73.50 -34.09 24.63
CA LYS A 653 -74.31 -33.89 23.41
C LYS A 653 -75.37 -34.97 23.18
N THR A 654 -75.05 -36.23 23.48
CA THR A 654 -75.93 -37.37 23.21
C THR A 654 -76.92 -37.66 24.35
N THR A 655 -76.61 -37.24 25.57
CA THR A 655 -77.43 -37.54 26.76
C THR A 655 -78.27 -36.35 27.24
N GLY A 656 -78.54 -35.37 26.37
CA GLY A 656 -79.53 -34.31 26.63
C GLY A 656 -79.09 -32.88 26.33
N LYS A 657 -77.81 -32.63 25.99
CA LYS A 657 -77.24 -31.30 25.75
C LYS A 657 -77.35 -30.37 26.98
N ASN A 658 -76.91 -29.12 26.85
CA ASN A 658 -76.96 -28.12 27.91
C ASN A 658 -76.46 -28.63 29.28
N LYS A 659 -75.29 -29.28 29.30
CA LYS A 659 -74.72 -29.84 30.53
C LYS A 659 -73.21 -30.01 30.47
N VAL A 660 -72.63 -30.16 31.66
CA VAL A 660 -71.22 -30.49 31.86
C VAL A 660 -71.08 -31.99 32.18
N VAL A 661 -70.10 -32.65 31.57
CA VAL A 661 -69.73 -34.04 31.86
C VAL A 661 -68.25 -34.10 32.22
N PHE A 662 -67.93 -34.84 33.27
CA PHE A 662 -66.58 -35.14 33.74
C PHE A 662 -66.24 -36.61 33.51
N GLU A 663 -64.95 -36.92 33.54
CA GLU A 663 -64.48 -38.30 33.67
C GLU A 663 -64.93 -38.85 35.03
N ASN A 664 -65.44 -40.09 35.03
CA ASN A 664 -65.89 -40.78 36.24
C ASN A 664 -64.70 -41.22 37.10
#